data_AF-A0A3M8P8P8-F1
#
_entry.id   AF-A0A3M8P8P8-F1
#
_cell.length_a   1.000
_cell.length_b   1.000
_cell.length_c   1.000
_cell.angle_alpha   90.00
_cell.angle_beta   90.00
_cell.angle_gamma   90.00
#
_symmetry.space_group_name_H-M   'P 1'
#
loop_
_entity.id
_entity.type
_entity.pdbx_description
1 polymer ?
#
loop_
_entity_poly.entity_id
_entity_poly.type
_entity_poly.pdbx_seq_one_letter_code
_entity_poly.pdbx_strand_id
1 'polypeptide(L)'
;MQLFAKLLASLLLVTSIFGFASASHANDIAPGSALEKEMKEMIDRGILTGYTDGTYRPQENVTREQFAAFISRALNLPAGSHAFKDVNPNTKLGREVGKVYAAGIMDGLSRDRFAPNALITREQVAMTIENMLEYSRMDLQKKEMNFTDADDMSSIVLSALYNIANYQIVNGYPDNSFKPKANATREQAAAFIYRFLMAKEGTTAPAPETPEEPEEPQKPTPKPDPVANSSKYYLGYVENGRLVRQQYGHDEYLSAAESFKSTPSAQAIYKGDEVIRIKSGLAYGDRVLNGVKQVTTIYYDTEFKKQATYVEHGRELRYIDANDRFVKVQAGGTIGYVKQSEVDFVPYELINNRDYYMVNQWGTLYHYQYNYVNKTLASHSIGPAPAEMTPNEKYYSHDGAHFNNAAGHLQVVHYPYFQYQSVRTKTSYTAAELDRFVMDRLKSLNSSSGTYRDAVNRSKLIGKGKYFIEMQEKYNVNALFMLAAAMHESAYGMSANAQNKNNLFGIRVFDGSPHEGTVYTKPENSIDAFAREYMNRNYANPTGAYANGAAPGNKTTGFNVSYASDPTWGSKVGGHMFRADLALGQKDIGKYKLGITNTANTNVRNAPQGDLLYTFKRDNLGVSSAFGYPVVIVGEQKSSDGAVWYKVLTDLNPQDDKNNGFGWIHSDLVDRIN
;
A
#
# COMPACT_ATOMS: atom_id res chain seq x y z
N MET A 1 -97.33 -34.40 7.72
CA MET A 1 -97.78 -34.38 9.12
C MET A 1 -96.58 -34.79 9.97
N GLN A 2 -96.13 -33.89 10.86
CA GLN A 2 -95.61 -34.21 12.19
C GLN A 2 -94.59 -35.33 12.45
N LEU A 3 -93.70 -35.00 13.40
CA LEU A 3 -93.09 -35.87 14.42
C LEU A 3 -91.98 -36.83 13.92
N PHE A 4 -90.72 -36.55 14.29
CA PHE A 4 -90.04 -36.90 15.55
C PHE A 4 -89.47 -38.32 15.56
N ALA A 5 -88.21 -38.38 16.02
CA ALA A 5 -87.64 -39.38 16.91
C ALA A 5 -86.70 -40.45 16.32
N LYS A 6 -85.45 -40.35 16.82
CA LYS A 6 -84.59 -41.43 17.34
C LYS A 6 -83.79 -42.23 16.29
N LEU A 7 -82.57 -42.67 16.54
CA LEU A 7 -81.52 -42.33 17.50
C LEU A 7 -80.28 -43.08 16.98
N LEU A 8 -79.11 -42.45 17.16
CA LEU A 8 -77.82 -43.07 17.40
C LEU A 8 -77.03 -43.73 16.25
N ALA A 9 -75.79 -43.25 16.21
CA ALA A 9 -74.53 -43.96 15.99
C ALA A 9 -73.82 -43.72 14.66
N SER A 10 -72.55 -43.36 14.85
CA SER A 10 -71.44 -43.30 13.90
C SER A 10 -71.26 -41.97 13.15
N LEU A 11 -70.53 -41.09 13.84
CA LEU A 11 -69.78 -39.98 13.30
C LEU A 11 -68.65 -40.54 12.41
N LEU A 12 -68.74 -40.35 11.10
CA LEU A 12 -67.62 -40.46 10.16
C LEU A 12 -67.80 -39.34 9.13
N LEU A 13 -67.29 -38.16 9.49
CA LEU A 13 -67.30 -36.99 8.62
C LEU A 13 -66.03 -37.01 7.77
N VAL A 14 -66.21 -37.21 6.47
CA VAL A 14 -65.25 -36.87 5.44
C VAL A 14 -65.14 -35.34 5.39
N THR A 15 -63.96 -34.79 5.68
CA THR A 15 -63.62 -33.41 5.33
C THR A 15 -62.21 -33.36 4.73
N SER A 16 -62.20 -33.11 3.43
CA SER A 16 -61.25 -32.29 2.66
C SER A 16 -59.87 -32.05 3.29
N ILE A 17 -58.87 -32.70 2.70
CA ILE A 17 -57.45 -32.42 2.88
C ILE A 17 -57.17 -31.05 2.27
N PHE A 18 -57.22 -29.99 3.09
CA PHE A 18 -56.31 -28.85 2.90
C PHE A 18 -55.00 -29.26 3.57
N GLY A 19 -53.99 -29.56 2.75
CA GLY A 19 -52.63 -29.71 3.23
C GLY A 19 -52.17 -28.37 3.78
N PHE A 20 -52.22 -28.21 5.10
CA PHE A 20 -51.37 -27.24 5.78
C PHE A 20 -49.93 -27.71 5.56
N ALA A 21 -49.22 -27.04 4.67
CA ALA A 21 -47.77 -27.10 4.67
C ALA A 21 -47.31 -26.47 5.98
N SER A 22 -46.96 -27.29 6.96
CA SER A 22 -46.24 -26.84 8.15
C SER A 22 -44.94 -26.17 7.68
N ALA A 23 -44.79 -24.89 7.99
CA ALA A 23 -43.55 -24.17 7.75
C ALA A 23 -42.44 -24.80 8.62
N SER A 24 -41.53 -25.55 7.99
CA SER A 24 -40.30 -26.00 8.63
C SER A 24 -39.32 -24.82 8.71
N HIS A 25 -39.55 -23.90 9.64
CA HIS A 25 -38.56 -22.88 9.99
C HIS A 25 -37.87 -23.28 11.29
N ALA A 26 -36.52 -23.25 11.29
CA ALA A 26 -35.64 -23.32 12.46
C ALA A 26 -35.09 -24.69 12.95
N ASN A 27 -34.85 -25.68 12.07
CA ASN A 27 -34.12 -26.90 12.50
C ASN A 27 -32.58 -26.75 12.51
N ASP A 28 -32.02 -25.68 11.95
CA ASP A 28 -30.57 -25.50 11.81
C ASP A 28 -29.99 -24.34 12.67
N ILE A 29 -30.81 -23.69 13.49
CA ILE A 29 -30.38 -22.78 14.54
C ILE A 29 -30.35 -23.58 15.85
N ALA A 30 -29.16 -23.99 16.28
CA ALA A 30 -29.00 -24.80 17.48
C ALA A 30 -29.48 -24.03 18.73
N PRO A 31 -30.43 -24.58 19.51
CA PRO A 31 -30.84 -24.00 20.79
C PRO A 31 -29.65 -23.89 21.75
N GLY A 32 -29.45 -22.72 22.35
CA GLY A 32 -28.35 -22.40 23.26
C GLY A 32 -27.05 -21.94 22.59
N SER A 33 -27.05 -21.67 21.28
CA SER A 33 -25.86 -21.09 20.62
C SER A 33 -25.66 -19.62 20.98
N ALA A 34 -24.39 -19.17 21.07
CA ALA A 34 -24.02 -17.86 21.61
C ALA A 34 -24.61 -16.64 20.87
N LEU A 35 -25.06 -16.80 19.62
CA LEU A 35 -25.67 -15.75 18.79
C LEU A 35 -27.12 -16.08 18.37
N GLU A 36 -27.74 -17.09 19.02
CA GLU A 36 -29.11 -17.54 18.70
C GLU A 36 -30.12 -16.38 18.76
N LYS A 37 -30.01 -15.56 19.81
CA LYS A 37 -30.94 -14.44 20.05
C LYS A 37 -30.87 -13.42 18.93
N GLU A 38 -29.67 -12.94 18.59
CA GLU A 38 -29.49 -11.95 17.53
C GLU A 38 -29.99 -12.49 16.18
N MET A 39 -29.75 -13.76 15.91
CA MET A 39 -30.19 -14.38 14.66
C MET A 39 -31.72 -14.45 14.58
N LYS A 40 -32.40 -14.92 15.64
CA LYS A 40 -33.88 -14.97 15.70
C LYS A 40 -34.50 -13.59 15.54
N GLU A 41 -33.96 -12.58 16.20
CA GLU A 41 -34.48 -11.22 16.07
C GLU A 41 -34.31 -10.65 14.66
N MET A 42 -33.20 -10.95 13.98
CA MET A 42 -33.03 -10.54 12.57
C MET A 42 -33.98 -11.28 11.63
N ILE A 43 -34.39 -12.50 11.96
CA ILE A 43 -35.41 -13.26 11.23
C ILE A 43 -36.80 -12.67 11.46
N ASP A 44 -37.17 -12.44 12.72
CA ASP A 44 -38.49 -11.91 13.10
C ASP A 44 -38.73 -10.51 12.54
N ARG A 45 -37.67 -9.69 12.45
CA ARG A 45 -37.69 -8.36 11.80
C ARG A 45 -37.67 -8.43 10.27
N GLY A 46 -37.61 -9.62 9.67
CA GLY A 46 -37.58 -9.84 8.21
C GLY A 46 -36.27 -9.39 7.53
N ILE A 47 -35.23 -9.12 8.31
CA ILE A 47 -33.93 -8.66 7.82
C ILE A 47 -33.16 -9.86 7.25
N LEU A 48 -33.07 -10.93 8.03
CA LEU A 48 -32.46 -12.19 7.65
C LEU A 48 -33.53 -13.17 7.16
N THR A 49 -33.49 -13.52 5.89
CA THR A 49 -34.42 -14.47 5.26
C THR A 49 -33.73 -15.81 5.03
N GLY A 50 -34.44 -16.91 5.29
CA GLY A 50 -33.96 -18.27 5.02
C GLY A 50 -33.83 -18.59 3.53
N TYR A 51 -33.19 -19.71 3.24
CA TYR A 51 -33.07 -20.28 1.90
C TYR A 51 -34.37 -21.00 1.51
N THR A 52 -34.50 -21.35 0.23
CA THR A 52 -35.71 -22.01 -0.31
C THR A 52 -35.96 -23.39 0.27
N ASP A 53 -34.94 -24.02 0.85
CA ASP A 53 -35.01 -25.31 1.55
C ASP A 53 -35.45 -25.18 3.03
N GLY A 54 -35.77 -23.96 3.49
CA GLY A 54 -36.22 -23.68 4.86
C GLY A 54 -35.09 -23.48 5.87
N THR A 55 -33.82 -23.58 5.46
CA THR A 55 -32.64 -23.40 6.32
C THR A 55 -32.21 -21.94 6.44
N TYR A 56 -31.51 -21.59 7.52
CA TYR A 56 -30.94 -20.26 7.75
C TYR A 56 -29.41 -20.21 7.68
N ARG A 57 -28.76 -21.37 7.83
CA ARG A 57 -27.33 -21.67 7.65
C ARG A 57 -26.42 -20.72 8.43
N PRO A 58 -26.51 -20.70 9.79
CA PRO A 58 -25.80 -19.73 10.64
C PRO A 58 -24.29 -19.66 10.40
N GLN A 59 -23.65 -20.81 10.16
CA GLN A 59 -22.20 -20.95 10.01
C GLN A 59 -21.70 -20.70 8.58
N GLU A 60 -22.59 -20.51 7.60
CA GLU A 60 -22.15 -20.18 6.23
C GLU A 60 -21.62 -18.75 6.14
N ASN A 61 -20.55 -18.57 5.36
CA ASN A 61 -20.01 -17.24 5.06
C ASN A 61 -20.97 -16.42 4.19
N VAL A 62 -21.02 -15.12 4.45
CA VAL A 62 -21.93 -14.18 3.76
C VAL A 62 -21.23 -13.55 2.56
N THR A 63 -21.92 -13.48 1.43
CA THR A 63 -21.47 -12.71 0.26
C THR A 63 -21.76 -11.21 0.42
N ARG A 64 -21.02 -10.35 -0.29
CA ARG A 64 -21.20 -8.89 -0.26
C ARG A 64 -22.62 -8.48 -0.66
N GLU A 65 -23.24 -9.13 -1.64
CA GLU A 65 -24.63 -8.82 -2.05
C GLU A 65 -25.67 -9.27 -1.02
N GLN A 66 -25.42 -10.36 -0.31
CA GLN A 66 -26.30 -10.80 0.79
C GLN A 66 -26.21 -9.83 1.97
N PHE A 67 -24.99 -9.37 2.31
CA PHE A 67 -24.82 -8.39 3.38
C PHE A 67 -25.48 -7.04 3.04
N ALA A 68 -25.34 -6.58 1.79
CA ALA A 68 -26.07 -5.41 1.27
C ALA A 68 -27.59 -5.56 1.43
N ALA A 69 -28.13 -6.75 1.16
CA ALA A 69 -29.54 -7.01 1.36
C ALA A 69 -29.98 -6.94 2.83
N PHE A 70 -29.16 -7.41 3.77
CA PHE A 70 -29.47 -7.29 5.20
C PHE A 70 -29.50 -5.82 5.62
N ILE A 71 -28.50 -5.02 5.24
CA ILE A 71 -28.41 -3.59 5.57
C ILE A 71 -29.60 -2.81 5.00
N SER A 72 -29.91 -3.05 3.72
CA SER A 72 -31.00 -2.37 3.05
C SER A 72 -32.34 -2.57 3.75
N ARG A 73 -32.62 -3.80 4.21
CA ARG A 73 -33.82 -4.13 4.99
C ARG A 73 -33.78 -3.54 6.38
N ALA A 74 -32.64 -3.65 7.07
CA ALA A 74 -32.45 -3.15 8.43
C ALA A 74 -32.69 -1.63 8.53
N LEU A 75 -32.30 -0.88 7.51
CA LEU A 75 -32.48 0.58 7.46
C LEU A 75 -33.69 1.03 6.64
N ASN A 76 -34.44 0.09 6.05
CA ASN A 76 -35.54 0.35 5.11
C ASN A 76 -35.15 1.39 4.04
N LEU A 77 -34.03 1.15 3.35
CA LEU A 77 -33.44 2.12 2.44
C LEU A 77 -34.35 2.40 1.22
N PRO A 78 -34.42 3.67 0.76
CA PRO A 78 -35.17 4.02 -0.45
C PRO A 78 -34.52 3.40 -1.69
N ALA A 79 -35.30 3.29 -2.77
CA ALA A 79 -34.80 2.79 -4.05
C ALA A 79 -33.57 3.59 -4.52
N GLY A 80 -32.58 2.87 -5.05
CA GLY A 80 -31.33 3.44 -5.55
C GLY A 80 -30.84 2.69 -6.80
N SER A 81 -29.95 3.33 -7.55
CA SER A 81 -29.37 2.77 -8.79
C SER A 81 -27.86 2.75 -8.72
N HIS A 82 -27.23 1.84 -9.47
CA HIS A 82 -25.78 1.68 -9.55
C HIS A 82 -25.31 1.49 -11.00
N ALA A 83 -24.02 1.72 -11.26
CA ALA A 83 -23.40 1.49 -12.57
C ALA A 83 -22.60 0.15 -12.65
N PHE A 84 -22.67 -0.68 -11.61
CA PHE A 84 -21.95 -1.97 -11.56
C PHE A 84 -22.44 -2.94 -12.64
N LYS A 85 -21.53 -3.38 -13.52
CA LYS A 85 -21.79 -4.31 -14.63
C LYS A 85 -21.94 -5.75 -14.17
N ASP A 86 -21.34 -6.11 -13.04
CA ASP A 86 -21.38 -7.45 -12.47
C ASP A 86 -22.57 -7.66 -11.53
N VAL A 87 -23.45 -6.67 -11.37
CA VAL A 87 -24.69 -6.76 -10.60
C VAL A 87 -25.87 -6.58 -11.55
N ASN A 88 -26.77 -7.57 -11.58
CA ASN A 88 -28.01 -7.44 -12.35
C ASN A 88 -29.05 -6.67 -11.52
N PRO A 89 -29.40 -5.41 -11.89
CA PRO A 89 -30.28 -4.56 -11.10
C PRO A 89 -31.73 -5.07 -11.04
N ASN A 90 -32.11 -6.02 -11.89
CA ASN A 90 -33.46 -6.58 -11.94
C ASN A 90 -33.65 -7.76 -10.96
N THR A 91 -32.58 -8.27 -10.37
CA THR A 91 -32.65 -9.34 -9.35
C THR A 91 -33.07 -8.79 -7.99
N LYS A 92 -33.57 -9.66 -7.09
CA LYS A 92 -33.93 -9.24 -5.71
C LYS A 92 -32.71 -8.65 -4.98
N LEU A 93 -31.57 -9.33 -5.00
CA LEU A 93 -30.34 -8.88 -4.34
C LEU A 93 -29.71 -7.66 -5.04
N GLY A 94 -29.70 -7.63 -6.38
CA GLY A 94 -29.16 -6.49 -7.13
C GLY A 94 -29.91 -5.17 -6.86
N ARG A 95 -31.23 -5.20 -6.64
CA ARG A 95 -31.95 -4.01 -6.18
C ARG A 95 -31.48 -3.53 -4.80
N GLU A 96 -31.22 -4.44 -3.88
CA GLU A 96 -30.72 -4.06 -2.55
C GLU A 96 -29.32 -3.45 -2.62
N VAL A 97 -28.45 -3.97 -3.51
CA VAL A 97 -27.14 -3.37 -3.82
C VAL A 97 -27.30 -1.91 -4.28
N GLY A 98 -28.26 -1.63 -5.17
CA GLY A 98 -28.55 -0.28 -5.63
C GLY A 98 -28.97 0.68 -4.50
N LYS A 99 -29.73 0.19 -3.52
CA LYS A 99 -30.15 0.98 -2.37
C LYS A 99 -29.00 1.32 -1.42
N VAL A 100 -28.19 0.33 -1.04
CA VAL A 100 -27.04 0.58 -0.13
C VAL A 100 -25.96 1.44 -0.79
N TYR A 101 -25.79 1.32 -2.11
CA TYR A 101 -24.89 2.16 -2.89
C TYR A 101 -25.37 3.60 -2.97
N ALA A 102 -26.63 3.83 -3.33
CA ALA A 102 -27.20 5.18 -3.37
C ALA A 102 -27.24 5.86 -1.99
N ALA A 103 -27.34 5.08 -0.91
CA ALA A 103 -27.25 5.54 0.46
C ALA A 103 -25.81 5.87 0.92
N GLY A 104 -24.78 5.53 0.12
CA GLY A 104 -23.38 5.71 0.48
C GLY A 104 -22.87 4.75 1.57
N ILE A 105 -23.61 3.67 1.86
CA ILE A 105 -23.28 2.75 2.97
C ILE A 105 -22.31 1.66 2.52
N MET A 106 -22.48 1.14 1.30
CA MET A 106 -21.58 0.17 0.68
C MET A 106 -21.30 0.56 -0.76
N ASP A 107 -20.04 0.45 -1.17
CA ASP A 107 -19.61 0.73 -2.54
C ASP A 107 -19.02 -0.52 -3.23
N GLY A 108 -18.79 -0.42 -4.54
CA GLY A 108 -18.17 -1.45 -5.35
C GLY A 108 -16.64 -1.50 -5.24
N LEU A 109 -16.06 -2.55 -5.80
CA LEU A 109 -14.60 -2.73 -5.94
C LEU A 109 -13.98 -1.93 -7.11
N SER A 110 -14.81 -1.25 -7.90
CA SER A 110 -14.43 -0.24 -8.89
C SER A 110 -15.68 0.58 -9.24
N ARG A 111 -15.54 1.58 -10.13
CA ARG A 111 -16.68 2.36 -10.65
C ARG A 111 -17.78 1.50 -11.27
N ASP A 112 -17.44 0.34 -11.82
CA ASP A 112 -18.34 -0.54 -12.57
C ASP A 112 -18.35 -1.99 -12.10
N ARG A 113 -17.78 -2.30 -10.92
CA ARG A 113 -17.77 -3.66 -10.35
C ARG A 113 -18.07 -3.67 -8.85
N PHE A 114 -19.04 -4.46 -8.39
CA PHE A 114 -19.40 -4.62 -6.97
C PHE A 114 -18.82 -5.87 -6.29
N ALA A 115 -18.55 -6.92 -7.09
CA ALA A 115 -18.24 -8.29 -6.69
C ALA A 115 -19.32 -8.93 -5.80
N PRO A 116 -20.55 -9.13 -6.31
CA PRO A 116 -21.69 -9.59 -5.50
C PRO A 116 -21.43 -10.90 -4.76
N ASN A 117 -20.82 -11.89 -5.44
CA ASN A 117 -20.58 -13.23 -4.91
C ASN A 117 -19.32 -13.35 -4.02
N ALA A 118 -18.51 -12.29 -3.89
CA ALA A 118 -17.34 -12.35 -3.02
C ALA A 118 -17.77 -12.37 -1.56
N LEU A 119 -17.12 -13.20 -0.74
CA LEU A 119 -17.38 -13.26 0.70
C LEU A 119 -16.93 -11.95 1.36
N ILE A 120 -17.70 -11.48 2.35
CA ILE A 120 -17.39 -10.26 3.08
C ILE A 120 -16.52 -10.56 4.30
N THR A 121 -15.43 -9.83 4.46
CA THR A 121 -14.55 -9.97 5.62
C THR A 121 -15.07 -9.20 6.82
N ARG A 122 -14.64 -9.58 8.02
CA ARG A 122 -15.04 -8.92 9.27
C ARG A 122 -14.61 -7.45 9.32
N GLU A 123 -13.46 -7.10 8.75
CA GLU A 123 -13.05 -5.69 8.64
C GLU A 123 -13.96 -4.89 7.69
N GLN A 124 -14.42 -5.48 6.59
CA GLN A 124 -15.39 -4.85 5.69
C GLN A 124 -16.75 -4.68 6.36
N VAL A 125 -17.18 -5.65 7.18
CA VAL A 125 -18.37 -5.52 8.03
C VAL A 125 -18.22 -4.33 8.97
N ALA A 126 -17.11 -4.22 9.73
CA ALA A 126 -16.89 -3.11 10.68
C ALA A 126 -16.95 -1.73 10.01
N MET A 127 -16.25 -1.57 8.88
CA MET A 127 -16.29 -0.32 8.10
C MET A 127 -17.70 -0.01 7.57
N THR A 128 -18.44 -1.02 7.15
CA THR A 128 -19.82 -0.83 6.66
C THR A 128 -20.76 -0.42 7.79
N ILE A 129 -20.60 -0.99 9.00
CA ILE A 129 -21.39 -0.59 10.17
C ILE A 129 -21.07 0.86 10.57
N GLU A 130 -19.82 1.32 10.48
CA GLU A 130 -19.48 2.74 10.68
C GLU A 130 -20.26 3.63 9.69
N ASN A 131 -20.29 3.28 8.40
CA ASN A 131 -21.09 4.02 7.41
C ASN A 131 -22.60 4.00 7.75
N MET A 132 -23.11 2.92 8.36
CA MET A 132 -24.50 2.85 8.83
C MET A 132 -24.76 3.82 10.01
N LEU A 133 -23.78 4.00 10.91
CA LEU A 133 -23.85 5.01 11.97
C LEU A 133 -23.95 6.41 11.37
N GLU A 134 -23.06 6.73 10.42
CA GLU A 134 -23.07 8.02 9.73
C GLU A 134 -24.39 8.26 8.99
N TYR A 135 -24.87 7.28 8.22
CA TYR A 135 -26.14 7.36 7.51
C TYR A 135 -27.31 7.59 8.46
N SER A 136 -27.29 6.97 9.64
CA SER A 136 -28.32 7.13 10.68
C SER A 136 -28.11 8.33 11.59
N ARG A 137 -27.11 9.20 11.29
CA ARG A 137 -26.77 10.40 12.08
C ARG A 137 -26.45 10.08 13.55
N MET A 138 -25.84 8.94 13.79
CA MET A 138 -25.29 8.58 15.09
C MET A 138 -23.87 9.15 15.21
N ASP A 139 -23.51 9.62 16.40
CA ASP A 139 -22.22 10.27 16.63
C ASP A 139 -21.05 9.28 16.55
N LEU A 140 -20.05 9.59 15.74
CA LEU A 140 -18.79 8.84 15.73
C LEU A 140 -17.93 9.30 16.91
N GLN A 141 -17.99 8.55 18.01
CA GLN A 141 -17.11 8.72 19.15
C GLN A 141 -16.26 7.47 19.32
N LYS A 142 -14.94 7.67 19.43
CA LYS A 142 -14.00 6.57 19.56
C LYS A 142 -14.00 6.06 21.00
N LYS A 143 -14.30 4.78 21.15
CA LYS A 143 -13.99 4.00 22.35
C LYS A 143 -12.89 3.02 22.00
N GLU A 144 -11.67 3.30 22.47
CA GLU A 144 -10.54 2.40 22.24
C GLU A 144 -10.83 1.02 22.86
N MET A 145 -10.51 -0.02 22.10
CA MET A 145 -10.53 -1.40 22.56
C MET A 145 -9.22 -2.07 22.18
N ASN A 146 -8.69 -2.88 23.07
CA ASN A 146 -7.45 -3.59 22.84
C ASN A 146 -7.76 -4.91 22.13
N PHE A 147 -7.39 -5.00 20.86
CA PHE A 147 -7.43 -6.26 20.12
C PHE A 147 -6.02 -6.85 20.00
N THR A 148 -5.88 -8.15 20.23
CA THR A 148 -4.59 -8.86 20.14
C THR A 148 -4.03 -8.88 18.71
N ASP A 149 -4.90 -8.75 17.72
CA ASP A 149 -4.60 -8.66 16.29
C ASP A 149 -4.82 -7.24 15.73
N ALA A 150 -4.73 -6.22 16.58
CA ALA A 150 -4.79 -4.82 16.16
C ALA A 150 -3.78 -4.47 15.06
N ASP A 151 -2.62 -5.14 15.08
CA ASP A 151 -1.56 -4.97 14.08
C ASP A 151 -1.92 -5.53 12.69
N ASP A 152 -2.91 -6.44 12.60
CA ASP A 152 -3.42 -6.98 11.33
C ASP A 152 -4.44 -6.05 10.66
N MET A 153 -4.76 -4.92 11.31
CA MET A 153 -5.79 -3.98 10.91
C MET A 153 -5.18 -2.65 10.44
N SER A 154 -5.75 -2.10 9.36
CA SER A 154 -5.40 -0.73 8.97
C SER A 154 -5.94 0.27 10.00
N SER A 155 -5.35 1.46 10.05
CA SER A 155 -5.85 2.55 10.92
C SER A 155 -7.30 2.94 10.64
N ILE A 156 -7.79 2.75 9.40
CA ILE A 156 -9.19 2.97 9.03
C ILE A 156 -10.08 1.90 9.67
N VAL A 157 -9.67 0.64 9.61
CA VAL A 157 -10.40 -0.47 10.25
C VAL A 157 -10.41 -0.30 11.78
N LEU A 158 -9.28 0.08 12.38
CA LEU A 158 -9.21 0.40 13.82
C LEU A 158 -10.12 1.58 14.19
N SER A 159 -10.14 2.63 13.37
CA SER A 159 -11.03 3.77 13.59
C SER A 159 -12.50 3.36 13.51
N ALA A 160 -12.88 2.57 12.50
CA ALA A 160 -14.24 2.03 12.37
C ALA A 160 -14.62 1.20 13.59
N LEU A 161 -13.71 0.31 14.03
CA LEU A 161 -13.91 -0.49 15.24
C LEU A 161 -14.13 0.35 16.49
N TYR A 162 -13.32 1.39 16.71
CA TYR A 162 -13.48 2.25 17.89
C TYR A 162 -14.78 3.06 17.85
N ASN A 163 -15.24 3.46 16.68
CA ASN A 163 -16.50 4.18 16.54
C ASN A 163 -17.71 3.26 16.81
N ILE A 164 -17.69 2.03 16.30
CA ILE A 164 -18.78 1.07 16.55
C ILE A 164 -18.70 0.45 17.97
N ALA A 165 -17.51 0.43 18.59
CA ALA A 165 -17.28 -0.03 19.96
C ALA A 165 -17.97 0.87 21.00
N ASN A 166 -18.07 2.17 20.74
CA ASN A 166 -18.78 3.11 21.61
C ASN A 166 -20.25 2.71 21.82
N TYR A 167 -20.84 2.10 20.78
CA TYR A 167 -22.21 1.60 20.78
C TYR A 167 -22.34 0.12 21.18
N GLN A 168 -21.27 -0.51 21.67
CA GLN A 168 -21.23 -1.94 22.01
C GLN A 168 -21.61 -2.86 20.83
N ILE A 169 -21.36 -2.42 19.59
CA ILE A 169 -21.68 -3.19 18.38
C ILE A 169 -20.64 -4.28 18.13
N VAL A 170 -19.39 -4.06 18.57
CA VAL A 170 -18.29 -5.00 18.45
C VAL A 170 -17.65 -5.28 19.81
N ASN A 171 -17.38 -6.56 20.10
CA ASN A 171 -16.75 -7.02 21.35
C ASN A 171 -15.48 -7.87 21.13
N GLY A 172 -15.19 -8.30 19.89
CA GLY A 172 -14.11 -9.26 19.61
C GLY A 172 -14.47 -10.71 19.88
N TYR A 173 -13.47 -11.59 19.81
CA TYR A 173 -13.50 -12.98 20.23
C TYR A 173 -13.01 -13.11 21.69
N PRO A 174 -13.25 -14.26 22.36
CA PRO A 174 -12.80 -14.49 23.74
C PRO A 174 -11.28 -14.35 23.94
N ASP A 175 -10.50 -14.63 22.90
CA ASP A 175 -9.03 -14.48 22.83
C ASP A 175 -8.58 -13.00 22.67
N ASN A 176 -9.50 -12.04 22.85
CA ASN A 176 -9.34 -10.61 22.59
C ASN A 176 -8.95 -10.26 21.14
N SER A 177 -9.09 -11.16 20.16
CA SER A 177 -8.86 -10.82 18.74
C SER A 177 -10.12 -10.32 18.05
N PHE A 178 -9.98 -9.63 16.92
CA PHE A 178 -11.09 -9.25 16.05
C PHE A 178 -11.25 -10.19 14.83
N LYS A 179 -10.18 -10.83 14.39
CA LYS A 179 -9.99 -11.63 13.16
C LYS A 179 -10.38 -10.85 11.89
N PRO A 180 -9.75 -9.71 11.58
CA PRO A 180 -10.20 -8.76 10.55
C PRO A 180 -10.31 -9.36 9.15
N LYS A 181 -9.43 -10.31 8.80
CA LYS A 181 -9.37 -10.94 7.48
C LYS A 181 -10.27 -12.18 7.33
N ALA A 182 -10.83 -12.68 8.43
CA ALA A 182 -11.75 -13.80 8.35
C ALA A 182 -13.07 -13.36 7.69
N ASN A 183 -13.69 -14.27 6.92
CA ASN A 183 -15.02 -14.03 6.37
C ASN A 183 -16.06 -14.06 7.50
N ALA A 184 -17.05 -13.18 7.41
CA ALA A 184 -18.14 -13.16 8.37
C ALA A 184 -19.16 -14.26 8.05
N THR A 185 -19.53 -15.05 9.06
CA THR A 185 -20.64 -16.00 8.98
C THR A 185 -21.99 -15.27 9.03
N ARG A 186 -23.08 -15.95 8.61
CA ARG A 186 -24.44 -15.38 8.61
C ARG A 186 -24.87 -14.92 9.99
N GLU A 187 -24.63 -15.73 11.02
CA GLU A 187 -24.96 -15.35 12.41
C GLU A 187 -24.12 -14.17 12.91
N GLN A 188 -22.84 -14.08 12.52
CA GLN A 188 -21.99 -12.95 12.91
C GLN A 188 -22.46 -11.67 12.23
N ALA A 189 -22.75 -11.71 10.93
CA ALA A 189 -23.32 -10.57 10.20
C ALA A 189 -24.66 -10.11 10.79
N ALA A 190 -25.52 -11.06 11.19
CA ALA A 190 -26.78 -10.78 11.88
C ALA A 190 -26.54 -10.07 13.22
N ALA A 191 -25.57 -10.52 14.00
CA ALA A 191 -25.23 -9.94 15.29
C ALA A 191 -24.74 -8.48 15.18
N PHE A 192 -23.91 -8.16 14.18
CA PHE A 192 -23.48 -6.77 13.93
C PHE A 192 -24.68 -5.85 13.63
N ILE A 193 -25.59 -6.30 12.74
CA ILE A 193 -26.76 -5.51 12.35
C ILE A 193 -27.74 -5.38 13.52
N TYR A 194 -27.99 -6.45 14.28
CA TYR A 194 -28.83 -6.42 15.46
C TYR A 194 -28.32 -5.42 16.49
N ARG A 195 -27.03 -5.48 16.85
CA ARG A 195 -26.46 -4.56 17.84
C ARG A 195 -26.49 -3.12 17.36
N PHE A 196 -26.28 -2.88 16.06
CA PHE A 196 -26.48 -1.57 15.46
C PHE A 196 -27.92 -1.07 15.64
N LEU A 197 -28.94 -1.91 15.39
CA LEU A 197 -30.34 -1.53 15.55
C LEU A 197 -30.69 -1.25 17.02
N MET A 198 -30.20 -2.08 17.95
CA MET A 198 -30.40 -1.86 19.39
C MET A 198 -29.81 -0.53 19.84
N ALA A 199 -28.57 -0.23 19.42
CA ALA A 199 -27.91 1.04 19.69
C ALA A 199 -28.69 2.23 19.10
N LYS A 200 -29.22 2.09 17.88
CA LYS A 200 -30.05 3.11 17.22
C LYS A 200 -31.41 3.31 17.93
N GLU A 201 -31.99 2.25 18.47
CA GLU A 201 -33.25 2.25 19.22
C GLU A 201 -33.09 2.70 20.68
N GLY A 202 -31.85 2.97 21.13
CA GLY A 202 -31.57 3.42 22.49
C GLY A 202 -31.66 2.32 23.55
N THR A 203 -31.50 1.05 23.13
CA THR A 203 -31.59 -0.13 23.99
C THR A 203 -30.24 -0.85 24.04
N THR A 204 -29.75 -1.21 25.23
CA THR A 204 -28.47 -1.94 25.36
C THR A 204 -28.69 -3.42 25.06
N ALA A 205 -27.96 -3.95 24.07
CA ALA A 205 -27.96 -5.38 23.79
C ALA A 205 -27.23 -6.14 24.92
N PRO A 206 -27.71 -7.32 25.37
CA PRO A 206 -26.97 -8.14 26.32
C PRO A 206 -25.66 -8.64 25.69
N ALA A 207 -24.62 -8.74 26.52
CA ALA A 207 -23.33 -9.31 26.11
C ALA A 207 -23.46 -10.81 25.80
N PRO A 208 -22.77 -11.35 24.78
CA PRO A 208 -22.81 -12.77 24.45
C PRO A 208 -22.14 -13.63 25.53
N GLU A 209 -22.70 -14.82 25.78
CA GLU A 209 -22.13 -15.85 26.69
C GLU A 209 -21.00 -16.62 25.99
N THR A 210 -19.87 -16.80 26.69
CA THR A 210 -18.59 -17.34 26.18
C THR A 210 -18.53 -18.88 26.23
N PRO A 211 -18.27 -19.59 25.12
CA PRO A 211 -17.86 -21.01 25.14
C PRO A 211 -16.33 -21.18 25.18
N GLU A 212 -15.85 -22.21 25.88
CA GLU A 212 -14.43 -22.53 26.15
C GLU A 212 -13.58 -22.91 24.91
N GLU A 213 -12.28 -22.62 25.00
CA GLU A 213 -11.23 -22.73 23.97
C GLU A 213 -10.35 -23.98 24.17
N PRO A 214 -9.84 -24.64 23.11
CA PRO A 214 -8.70 -25.57 23.19
C PRO A 214 -7.35 -24.90 22.85
N GLU A 215 -6.30 -25.37 23.55
CA GLU A 215 -4.96 -24.80 23.78
C GLU A 215 -4.03 -24.48 22.58
N GLU A 216 -3.10 -23.53 22.85
CA GLU A 216 -2.00 -23.00 22.00
C GLU A 216 -0.81 -23.97 21.75
N PRO A 217 -0.06 -23.82 20.64
CA PRO A 217 1.31 -24.33 20.51
C PRO A 217 2.40 -23.31 20.94
N GLN A 218 3.45 -23.84 21.58
CA GLN A 218 4.52 -23.15 22.31
C GLN A 218 5.53 -22.35 21.47
N LYS A 219 6.15 -21.35 22.12
CA LYS A 219 7.26 -20.50 21.66
C LYS A 219 8.57 -21.27 21.39
N PRO A 220 9.39 -20.84 20.42
CA PRO A 220 10.74 -21.38 20.23
C PRO A 220 11.78 -20.84 21.24
N THR A 221 12.68 -21.72 21.67
CA THR A 221 13.81 -21.57 22.61
C THR A 221 15.05 -20.82 22.06
N PRO A 222 16.00 -20.40 22.94
CA PRO A 222 17.04 -19.38 22.67
C PRO A 222 18.20 -19.82 21.75
N LYS A 223 18.86 -18.83 21.12
CA LYS A 223 20.11 -18.98 20.37
C LYS A 223 21.26 -19.47 21.28
N PRO A 224 22.15 -20.38 20.80
CA PRO A 224 23.39 -20.70 21.48
C PRO A 224 24.42 -19.56 21.36
N ASP A 225 25.30 -19.43 22.35
CA ASP A 225 26.40 -18.47 22.40
C ASP A 225 27.37 -18.60 21.21
N PRO A 226 27.98 -17.50 20.73
CA PRO A 226 28.94 -17.54 19.62
C PRO A 226 30.21 -18.30 20.03
N VAL A 227 30.59 -19.28 19.22
CA VAL A 227 31.87 -20.00 19.37
C VAL A 227 32.94 -19.18 18.66
N ALA A 228 34.13 -19.13 19.26
CA ALA A 228 35.29 -18.36 18.79
C ALA A 228 35.44 -18.34 17.26
N ASN A 229 35.52 -17.12 16.74
CA ASN A 229 35.65 -16.75 15.33
C ASN A 229 36.61 -17.67 14.56
N SER A 230 36.07 -18.70 13.92
CA SER A 230 36.85 -19.65 13.12
C SER A 230 36.92 -19.12 11.69
N SER A 231 38.11 -19.13 11.09
CA SER A 231 38.35 -18.78 9.68
C SER A 231 37.76 -19.79 8.68
N LYS A 232 37.07 -20.84 9.15
CA LYS A 232 36.48 -21.89 8.30
C LYS A 232 35.11 -21.52 7.73
N TYR A 233 34.76 -22.21 6.66
CA TYR A 233 33.52 -22.08 5.90
C TYR A 233 32.68 -23.35 6.02
N TYR A 234 31.37 -23.22 6.14
CA TYR A 234 30.49 -24.36 6.42
C TYR A 234 29.25 -24.28 5.52
N LEU A 235 28.75 -25.43 5.03
CA LEU A 235 27.44 -25.44 4.39
C LEU A 235 26.33 -25.31 5.45
N GLY A 236 25.25 -24.66 5.06
CA GLY A 236 24.03 -24.49 5.85
C GLY A 236 22.84 -25.22 5.23
N TYR A 237 21.98 -25.78 6.06
CA TYR A 237 20.80 -26.54 5.66
C TYR A 237 19.57 -25.98 6.38
N VAL A 238 18.40 -26.07 5.75
CA VAL A 238 17.13 -25.75 6.41
C VAL A 238 16.61 -27.01 7.08
N GLU A 239 16.50 -26.97 8.41
CA GLU A 239 15.99 -28.07 9.23
C GLU A 239 14.96 -27.49 10.21
N ASN A 240 13.77 -28.08 10.26
CA ASN A 240 12.67 -27.65 11.15
C ASN A 240 12.39 -26.14 11.10
N GLY A 241 12.40 -25.55 9.89
CA GLY A 241 12.14 -24.13 9.67
C GLY A 241 13.26 -23.20 10.14
N ARG A 242 14.48 -23.71 10.35
CA ARG A 242 15.65 -22.93 10.77
C ARG A 242 16.85 -23.25 9.90
N LEU A 243 17.68 -22.25 9.64
CA LEU A 243 18.97 -22.46 9.00
C LEU A 243 19.98 -22.95 10.04
N VAL A 244 20.52 -24.15 9.82
CA VAL A 244 21.51 -24.78 10.67
C VAL A 244 22.81 -25.01 9.91
N ARG A 245 23.93 -24.86 10.60
CA ARG A 245 25.27 -25.03 10.04
C ARG A 245 25.74 -26.48 10.18
N GLN A 246 26.39 -27.02 9.16
CA GLN A 246 27.03 -28.32 9.23
C GLN A 246 28.19 -28.33 10.24
N GLN A 247 28.52 -29.51 10.78
CA GLN A 247 29.54 -29.65 11.81
C GLN A 247 30.97 -29.44 11.28
N TYR A 248 31.30 -30.00 10.11
CA TYR A 248 32.65 -29.96 9.55
C TYR A 248 32.77 -28.88 8.47
N GLY A 249 33.77 -28.01 8.59
CA GLY A 249 33.99 -26.89 7.69
C GLY A 249 35.21 -27.05 6.78
N HIS A 250 35.24 -26.26 5.73
CA HIS A 250 36.34 -26.08 4.79
C HIS A 250 37.26 -24.96 5.27
N ASP A 251 38.56 -25.08 5.01
CA ASP A 251 39.54 -24.03 5.37
C ASP A 251 39.54 -22.86 4.38
N GLU A 252 39.13 -23.10 3.12
CA GLU A 252 39.08 -22.10 2.06
C GLU A 252 37.66 -21.93 1.51
N TYR A 253 37.31 -20.68 1.16
CA TYR A 253 36.00 -20.35 0.58
C TYR A 253 35.73 -21.11 -0.72
N LEU A 254 36.75 -21.24 -1.59
CA LEU A 254 36.58 -21.91 -2.88
C LEU A 254 36.18 -23.38 -2.72
N SER A 255 36.76 -24.08 -1.74
CA SER A 255 36.37 -25.46 -1.41
C SER A 255 34.92 -25.54 -0.91
N ALA A 256 34.51 -24.63 -0.01
CA ALA A 256 33.11 -24.56 0.44
C ALA A 256 32.15 -24.21 -0.70
N ALA A 257 32.54 -23.31 -1.61
CA ALA A 257 31.71 -22.90 -2.75
C ALA A 257 31.53 -24.05 -3.76
N GLU A 258 32.56 -24.88 -3.97
CA GLU A 258 32.45 -26.08 -4.80
C GLU A 258 31.52 -27.11 -4.17
N SER A 259 31.69 -27.40 -2.87
CA SER A 259 30.78 -28.31 -2.15
C SER A 259 29.34 -27.77 -2.08
N PHE A 260 29.17 -26.46 -1.93
CA PHE A 260 27.86 -25.81 -1.96
C PHE A 260 27.17 -26.02 -3.31
N LYS A 261 27.92 -25.85 -4.41
CA LYS A 261 27.41 -26.07 -5.77
C LYS A 261 27.05 -27.54 -6.02
N SER A 262 27.82 -28.49 -5.49
CA SER A 262 27.60 -29.93 -5.67
C SER A 262 26.56 -30.53 -4.72
N THR A 263 26.06 -29.78 -3.74
CA THR A 263 25.14 -30.26 -2.70
C THR A 263 23.77 -29.60 -2.84
N PRO A 264 22.79 -30.23 -3.52
CA PRO A 264 21.49 -29.60 -3.80
C PRO A 264 20.69 -29.21 -2.55
N SER A 265 20.86 -29.94 -1.44
CA SER A 265 20.18 -29.65 -0.17
C SER A 265 20.78 -28.47 0.59
N ALA A 266 22.01 -28.05 0.28
CA ALA A 266 22.63 -26.92 0.95
C ALA A 266 21.94 -25.61 0.52
N GLN A 267 21.58 -24.79 1.51
CA GLN A 267 20.84 -23.54 1.34
C GLN A 267 21.70 -22.30 1.63
N ALA A 268 22.81 -22.45 2.35
CA ALA A 268 23.72 -21.35 2.66
C ALA A 268 25.19 -21.77 2.77
N ILE A 269 26.07 -20.77 2.80
CA ILE A 269 27.46 -20.87 3.28
C ILE A 269 27.62 -19.93 4.47
N TYR A 270 28.15 -20.47 5.56
CA TYR A 270 28.58 -19.73 6.73
C TYR A 270 30.09 -19.48 6.70
N LYS A 271 30.53 -18.36 7.27
CA LYS A 271 31.91 -18.12 7.70
C LYS A 271 31.91 -17.93 9.21
N GLY A 272 32.50 -18.88 9.94
CA GLY A 272 32.21 -19.00 11.37
C GLY A 272 30.71 -19.17 11.59
N ASP A 273 30.09 -18.25 12.32
CA ASP A 273 28.64 -18.27 12.63
C ASP A 273 27.80 -17.32 11.73
N GLU A 274 28.45 -16.55 10.86
CA GLU A 274 27.78 -15.59 9.98
C GLU A 274 27.43 -16.22 8.63
N VAL A 275 26.20 -16.03 8.17
CA VAL A 275 25.80 -16.41 6.81
C VAL A 275 26.44 -15.42 5.84
N ILE A 276 27.18 -15.91 4.85
CA ILE A 276 27.83 -15.07 3.81
C ILE A 276 27.30 -15.33 2.41
N ARG A 277 26.55 -16.41 2.20
CA ARG A 277 25.95 -16.74 0.91
C ARG A 277 24.70 -17.58 1.13
N ILE A 278 23.66 -17.36 0.34
CA ILE A 278 22.48 -18.22 0.29
C ILE A 278 22.27 -18.73 -1.14
N LYS A 279 21.55 -19.85 -1.28
CA LYS A 279 21.26 -20.44 -2.59
C LYS A 279 20.28 -19.58 -3.38
N SER A 280 19.24 -19.12 -2.69
CA SER A 280 18.20 -18.23 -3.17
C SER A 280 17.50 -17.61 -1.98
N GLY A 281 16.92 -16.43 -2.16
CA GLY A 281 16.19 -15.73 -1.10
C GLY A 281 16.38 -14.23 -1.19
N LEU A 282 16.51 -13.59 -0.03
CA LEU A 282 16.61 -12.14 0.09
C LEU A 282 17.84 -11.74 0.90
N ALA A 283 18.37 -10.56 0.59
CA ALA A 283 19.30 -9.85 1.45
C ALA A 283 18.57 -8.65 2.05
N TYR A 284 19.01 -8.17 3.20
CA TYR A 284 18.51 -6.92 3.77
C TYR A 284 19.62 -6.18 4.51
N GLY A 285 19.52 -4.86 4.57
CA GLY A 285 20.48 -4.05 5.31
C GLY A 285 20.38 -4.30 6.81
N ASP A 286 21.48 -4.65 7.48
CA ASP A 286 21.46 -5.06 8.90
C ASP A 286 22.57 -4.40 9.75
N ARG A 287 23.31 -3.45 9.16
CA ARG A 287 24.47 -2.87 9.84
C ARG A 287 24.07 -1.99 11.04
N VAL A 288 24.61 -2.33 12.21
CA VAL A 288 24.62 -1.46 13.39
C VAL A 288 26.07 -1.19 13.82
N LEU A 289 26.42 0.08 14.02
CA LEU A 289 27.73 0.51 14.50
C LEU A 289 27.59 1.33 15.77
N ASN A 290 28.21 0.90 16.87
CA ASN A 290 28.12 1.55 18.18
C ASN A 290 26.66 1.79 18.65
N GLY A 291 25.77 0.83 18.38
CA GLY A 291 24.34 0.94 18.69
C GLY A 291 23.55 1.82 17.73
N VAL A 292 24.18 2.41 16.71
CA VAL A 292 23.54 3.28 15.72
C VAL A 292 23.33 2.52 14.41
N LYS A 293 22.07 2.46 13.96
CA LYS A 293 21.66 1.89 12.67
C LYS A 293 22.33 2.64 11.53
N GLN A 294 22.92 1.92 10.58
CA GLN A 294 23.59 2.51 9.43
C GLN A 294 22.79 2.26 8.15
N VAL A 295 23.00 3.13 7.16
CA VAL A 295 22.58 2.85 5.79
C VAL A 295 23.47 1.75 5.19
N THR A 296 22.90 0.95 4.31
CA THR A 296 23.63 -0.03 3.50
C THR A 296 24.00 0.59 2.17
N THR A 297 25.29 0.65 1.84
CA THR A 297 25.76 1.29 0.61
C THR A 297 25.94 0.26 -0.51
N ILE A 298 25.36 0.54 -1.68
CA ILE A 298 25.50 -0.29 -2.89
C ILE A 298 26.53 0.38 -3.79
N TYR A 299 27.54 -0.37 -4.25
CA TYR A 299 28.65 0.09 -5.07
C TYR A 299 28.60 -0.52 -6.47
N TYR A 300 29.10 0.21 -7.48
CA TYR A 300 29.23 -0.34 -8.83
C TYR A 300 30.39 -1.34 -8.96
N ASP A 301 31.37 -1.26 -8.06
CA ASP A 301 32.58 -2.07 -8.07
C ASP A 301 32.77 -2.86 -6.76
N THR A 302 33.56 -3.92 -6.83
CA THR A 302 33.85 -4.83 -5.72
C THR A 302 34.97 -4.33 -4.81
N GLU A 303 35.59 -3.19 -5.12
CA GLU A 303 36.55 -2.50 -4.26
C GLU A 303 35.86 -1.45 -3.36
N PHE A 304 34.56 -1.25 -3.54
CA PHE A 304 33.71 -0.30 -2.80
C PHE A 304 34.16 1.16 -2.94
N LYS A 305 34.61 1.55 -4.14
CA LYS A 305 35.12 2.91 -4.43
C LYS A 305 34.08 3.84 -5.05
N LYS A 306 33.20 3.32 -5.91
CA LYS A 306 32.19 4.08 -6.64
C LYS A 306 30.80 3.70 -6.16
N GLN A 307 30.22 4.54 -5.30
CA GLN A 307 28.86 4.38 -4.82
C GLN A 307 27.85 4.46 -5.98
N ALA A 308 26.92 3.52 -6.00
CA ALA A 308 25.78 3.49 -6.92
C ALA A 308 24.54 4.10 -6.27
N THR A 309 24.19 3.62 -5.09
CA THR A 309 23.08 4.14 -4.27
C THR A 309 23.21 3.59 -2.83
N TYR A 310 22.19 3.77 -2.01
CA TYR A 310 22.15 3.33 -0.61
C TYR A 310 20.71 3.08 -0.16
N VAL A 311 20.52 2.20 0.82
CA VAL A 311 19.22 1.92 1.43
C VAL A 311 19.26 2.04 2.94
N GLU A 312 18.13 2.42 3.55
CA GLU A 312 17.99 2.47 5.02
C GLU A 312 18.01 1.07 5.65
N HIS A 313 18.28 1.04 6.95
CA HIS A 313 18.39 -0.18 7.75
C HIS A 313 17.11 -1.03 7.73
N GLY A 314 17.28 -2.34 7.54
CA GLY A 314 16.22 -3.35 7.53
C GLY A 314 15.44 -3.49 6.24
N ARG A 315 15.85 -2.82 5.16
CA ARG A 315 15.14 -2.87 3.86
C ARG A 315 15.58 -4.02 2.98
N GLU A 316 14.59 -4.55 2.26
CA GLU A 316 14.77 -5.62 1.27
C GLU A 316 15.73 -5.19 0.15
N LEU A 317 16.65 -6.09 -0.16
CA LEU A 317 17.47 -6.08 -1.37
C LEU A 317 17.23 -7.41 -2.09
N ARG A 318 17.08 -7.36 -3.41
CA ARG A 318 17.05 -8.61 -4.18
C ARG A 318 18.44 -9.21 -4.14
N TYR A 319 18.57 -10.39 -3.55
CA TYR A 319 19.80 -11.17 -3.60
C TYR A 319 20.04 -11.70 -5.02
N ILE A 320 21.28 -11.61 -5.50
CA ILE A 320 21.70 -12.15 -6.81
C ILE A 320 22.77 -13.22 -6.61
N ASP A 321 23.87 -12.87 -5.95
CA ASP A 321 24.95 -13.82 -5.62
C ASP A 321 25.83 -13.25 -4.51
N ALA A 322 26.72 -14.05 -3.91
CA ALA A 322 27.71 -13.57 -2.95
C ALA A 322 28.96 -14.47 -2.86
N ASN A 323 30.05 -13.89 -2.38
CA ASN A 323 31.26 -14.59 -1.96
C ASN A 323 31.77 -14.08 -0.63
N ASP A 324 32.88 -14.61 -0.13
CA ASP A 324 33.47 -14.20 1.16
C ASP A 324 33.94 -12.73 1.23
N ARG A 325 33.86 -11.97 0.13
CA ARG A 325 34.22 -10.55 0.06
C ARG A 325 33.02 -9.62 -0.08
N PHE A 326 32.03 -9.97 -0.89
CA PHE A 326 30.92 -9.09 -1.23
C PHE A 326 29.62 -9.83 -1.53
N VAL A 327 28.52 -9.08 -1.48
CA VAL A 327 27.17 -9.52 -1.88
C VAL A 327 26.75 -8.72 -3.10
N LYS A 328 26.36 -9.40 -4.17
CA LYS A 328 25.76 -8.81 -5.35
C LYS A 328 24.24 -8.74 -5.16
N VAL A 329 23.68 -7.54 -5.25
CA VAL A 329 22.27 -7.26 -4.99
C VAL A 329 21.66 -6.38 -6.06
N GLN A 330 20.33 -6.29 -6.06
CA GLN A 330 19.58 -5.26 -6.78
C GLN A 330 18.76 -4.40 -5.80
N ALA A 331 18.83 -3.08 -5.99
CA ALA A 331 18.01 -2.08 -5.30
C ALA A 331 17.29 -1.18 -6.31
N GLY A 332 15.96 -1.24 -6.36
CA GLY A 332 15.12 -0.47 -7.31
C GLY A 332 15.33 -0.79 -8.78
N GLY A 333 16.29 -1.64 -9.18
CA GLY A 333 16.68 -1.86 -10.58
C GLY A 333 18.20 -1.84 -10.75
N THR A 334 18.91 -1.03 -9.96
CA THR A 334 20.37 -0.96 -9.95
C THR A 334 20.97 -2.24 -9.38
N ILE A 335 21.80 -2.94 -10.16
CA ILE A 335 22.69 -3.98 -9.66
C ILE A 335 23.97 -3.36 -9.14
N GLY A 336 24.41 -3.81 -7.96
CA GLY A 336 25.70 -3.47 -7.42
C GLY A 336 26.17 -4.44 -6.37
N TYR A 337 27.21 -4.04 -5.65
CA TYR A 337 27.92 -4.83 -4.65
C TYR A 337 27.83 -4.16 -3.29
N VAL A 338 27.66 -4.97 -2.25
CA VAL A 338 27.57 -4.56 -0.85
C VAL A 338 28.60 -5.34 -0.05
N LYS A 339 29.11 -4.74 1.02
CA LYS A 339 30.00 -5.41 1.97
C LYS A 339 29.21 -6.43 2.78
N GLN A 340 29.78 -7.61 3.01
CA GLN A 340 29.16 -8.67 3.81
C GLN A 340 28.69 -8.17 5.18
N SER A 341 29.51 -7.36 5.84
CA SER A 341 29.22 -6.79 7.16
C SER A 341 28.04 -5.80 7.20
N GLU A 342 27.41 -5.49 6.07
CA GLU A 342 26.29 -4.55 6.02
C GLU A 342 24.94 -5.20 5.76
N VAL A 343 24.92 -6.50 5.47
CA VAL A 343 23.71 -7.22 5.09
C VAL A 343 23.59 -8.53 5.84
N ASP A 344 22.35 -8.96 5.99
CA ASP A 344 22.02 -10.30 6.43
C ASP A 344 21.05 -10.95 5.43
N PHE A 345 20.81 -12.24 5.58
CA PHE A 345 20.18 -13.08 4.57
C PHE A 345 18.95 -13.80 5.10
N VAL A 346 17.96 -13.98 4.22
CA VAL A 346 16.84 -14.89 4.45
C VAL A 346 16.79 -15.88 3.28
N PRO A 347 17.15 -17.16 3.49
CA PRO A 347 16.93 -18.20 2.49
C PRO A 347 15.47 -18.27 2.05
N TYR A 348 15.21 -18.60 0.79
CA TYR A 348 13.86 -18.54 0.20
C TYR A 348 12.81 -19.32 0.99
N GLU A 349 13.16 -20.52 1.45
CA GLU A 349 12.29 -21.40 2.25
C GLU A 349 11.92 -20.83 3.63
N LEU A 350 12.65 -19.80 4.09
CA LEU A 350 12.45 -19.14 5.38
C LEU A 350 11.79 -17.76 5.26
N ILE A 351 11.41 -17.34 4.05
CA ILE A 351 10.73 -16.06 3.84
C ILE A 351 9.28 -16.16 4.30
N ASN A 352 9.00 -15.58 5.47
CA ASN A 352 7.64 -15.48 6.01
C ASN A 352 6.95 -14.15 5.63
N ASN A 353 7.73 -13.10 5.39
CA ASN A 353 7.24 -11.77 4.99
C ASN A 353 8.27 -11.09 4.10
N ARG A 354 7.80 -10.22 3.21
CA ARG A 354 8.60 -9.47 2.24
C ARG A 354 7.81 -8.30 1.65
N ASP A 355 8.49 -7.43 0.91
CA ASP A 355 7.84 -6.36 0.17
C ASP A 355 6.86 -6.94 -0.88
N TYR A 356 5.66 -6.37 -0.98
CA TYR A 356 4.67 -6.74 -2.00
C TYR A 356 3.75 -5.57 -2.36
N TYR A 357 3.10 -5.69 -3.50
CA TYR A 357 2.14 -4.72 -4.02
C TYR A 357 0.77 -5.36 -4.09
N MET A 358 -0.26 -4.57 -3.90
CA MET A 358 -1.64 -5.05 -3.97
C MET A 358 -2.55 -3.93 -4.46
N VAL A 359 -3.51 -4.29 -5.30
CA VAL A 359 -4.54 -3.36 -5.76
C VAL A 359 -5.69 -3.40 -4.76
N ASN A 360 -6.09 -2.24 -4.24
CA ASN A 360 -7.24 -2.16 -3.37
C ASN A 360 -8.55 -2.21 -4.17
N GLN A 361 -9.68 -2.25 -3.46
CA GLN A 361 -11.02 -2.21 -4.03
C GLN A 361 -11.40 -0.91 -4.75
N TRP A 362 -10.48 0.02 -4.99
CA TRP A 362 -10.74 1.26 -5.71
C TRP A 362 -9.87 1.39 -6.95
N GLY A 363 -9.17 0.31 -7.32
CA GLY A 363 -8.20 0.32 -8.42
C GLY A 363 -6.94 1.13 -8.10
N THR A 364 -6.63 1.37 -6.82
CA THR A 364 -5.39 2.03 -6.41
C THR A 364 -4.35 0.98 -6.06
N LEU A 365 -3.15 1.12 -6.62
CA LEU A 365 -1.99 0.30 -6.29
C LEU A 365 -1.37 0.77 -4.97
N TYR A 366 -1.17 -0.16 -4.05
CA TYR A 366 -0.47 0.04 -2.78
C TYR A 366 0.84 -0.75 -2.78
N HIS A 367 1.86 -0.18 -2.13
CA HIS A 367 3.07 -0.90 -1.78
C HIS A 367 3.05 -1.19 -0.28
N TYR A 368 3.27 -2.46 0.08
CA TYR A 368 3.45 -2.96 1.43
C TYR A 368 4.92 -3.30 1.63
N GLN A 369 5.58 -2.56 2.51
CA GLN A 369 7.01 -2.64 2.76
C GLN A 369 7.28 -3.34 4.08
N TYR A 370 8.11 -4.35 4.05
CA TYR A 370 8.53 -5.10 5.23
C TYR A 370 9.89 -4.61 5.71
N ASN A 371 10.02 -4.41 7.02
CA ASN A 371 11.32 -4.19 7.66
C ASN A 371 11.78 -5.49 8.33
N TYR A 372 12.87 -6.08 7.82
CA TYR A 372 13.36 -7.38 8.28
C TYR A 372 13.92 -7.35 9.70
N VAL A 373 14.36 -6.20 10.19
CA VAL A 373 14.96 -6.09 11.52
C VAL A 373 13.86 -5.92 12.56
N ASN A 374 12.96 -4.95 12.36
CA ASN A 374 11.90 -4.65 13.33
C ASN A 374 10.67 -5.55 13.16
N LYS A 375 10.63 -6.38 12.10
CA LYS A 375 9.52 -7.27 11.75
C LYS A 375 8.18 -6.55 11.51
N THR A 376 8.22 -5.30 11.07
CA THR A 376 7.02 -4.47 10.83
C THR A 376 6.69 -4.35 9.36
N LEU A 377 5.38 -4.25 9.05
CA LEU A 377 4.87 -3.96 7.72
C LEU A 377 4.26 -2.55 7.71
N ALA A 378 4.64 -1.73 6.72
CA ALA A 378 4.04 -0.42 6.47
C ALA A 378 3.47 -0.39 5.05
N SER A 379 2.51 0.50 4.78
CA SER A 379 1.98 0.65 3.43
C SER A 379 1.72 2.10 3.02
N HIS A 380 1.73 2.34 1.71
CA HIS A 380 1.35 3.61 1.12
C HIS A 380 0.70 3.40 -0.25
N SER A 381 -0.22 4.30 -0.61
CA SER A 381 -0.75 4.34 -1.97
C SER A 381 0.27 4.94 -2.93
N ILE A 382 0.26 4.44 -4.17
CA ILE A 382 1.17 4.84 -5.23
C ILE A 382 0.43 5.64 -6.31
N GLY A 383 -0.65 5.06 -6.85
CA GLY A 383 -1.37 5.59 -8.00
C GLY A 383 -2.45 4.62 -8.48
N PRO A 384 -3.14 4.92 -9.59
CA PRO A 384 -4.02 3.96 -10.24
C PRO A 384 -3.23 2.70 -10.63
N ALA A 385 -3.83 1.54 -10.39
CA ALA A 385 -3.27 0.26 -10.82
C ALA A 385 -3.52 0.04 -12.33
N PRO A 386 -2.62 -0.68 -13.03
CA PRO A 386 -2.88 -1.15 -14.38
C PRO A 386 -4.01 -2.19 -14.38
N ALA A 387 -4.75 -2.30 -15.48
CA ALA A 387 -5.96 -3.14 -15.57
C ALA A 387 -5.65 -4.65 -15.47
N GLU A 388 -4.41 -5.03 -15.76
CA GLU A 388 -3.87 -6.38 -15.69
C GLU A 388 -3.68 -6.87 -14.25
N MET A 389 -3.71 -5.98 -13.26
CA MET A 389 -3.58 -6.36 -11.85
C MET A 389 -4.95 -6.60 -11.21
N THR A 390 -5.12 -7.79 -10.66
CA THR A 390 -6.31 -8.23 -9.93
C THR A 390 -6.33 -7.61 -8.52
N PRO A 391 -7.46 -7.00 -8.10
CA PRO A 391 -7.65 -6.56 -6.71
C PRO A 391 -7.43 -7.68 -5.69
N ASN A 392 -6.79 -7.33 -4.57
CA ASN A 392 -6.44 -8.23 -3.45
C ASN A 392 -5.44 -9.37 -3.76
N GLU A 393 -4.85 -9.42 -4.95
CA GLU A 393 -3.72 -10.31 -5.24
C GLU A 393 -2.39 -9.64 -4.89
N LYS A 394 -1.44 -10.43 -4.38
CA LYS A 394 -0.07 -9.97 -4.10
C LYS A 394 0.78 -10.04 -5.36
N TYR A 395 1.39 -8.92 -5.69
CA TYR A 395 2.39 -8.78 -6.74
C TYR A 395 3.75 -8.42 -6.15
N TYR A 396 4.83 -8.82 -6.81
CA TYR A 396 6.19 -8.63 -6.31
C TYR A 396 7.02 -7.89 -7.34
N SER A 397 7.67 -6.81 -6.91
CA SER A 397 8.56 -6.02 -7.75
C SER A 397 9.73 -5.49 -6.94
N HIS A 398 10.94 -5.65 -7.47
CA HIS A 398 12.17 -5.11 -6.86
C HIS A 398 12.56 -3.75 -7.44
N ASP A 399 11.84 -3.27 -8.45
CA ASP A 399 12.09 -2.00 -9.12
C ASP A 399 10.89 -1.04 -9.14
N GLY A 400 9.71 -1.54 -8.73
CA GLY A 400 8.47 -0.78 -8.70
C GLY A 400 7.85 -0.54 -10.08
N ALA A 401 8.34 -1.23 -11.13
CA ALA A 401 7.75 -1.17 -12.47
C ALA A 401 7.44 -2.54 -13.08
N HIS A 402 8.27 -3.56 -12.84
CA HIS A 402 8.06 -4.92 -13.34
C HIS A 402 7.40 -5.75 -12.23
N PHE A 403 6.10 -6.02 -12.38
CA PHE A 403 5.30 -6.70 -11.37
C PHE A 403 5.11 -8.17 -11.72
N ASN A 404 5.59 -9.05 -10.84
CA ASN A 404 5.46 -10.49 -10.99
C ASN A 404 4.36 -11.02 -10.07
N ASN A 405 3.73 -12.13 -10.44
CA ASN A 405 2.84 -12.87 -9.55
C ASN A 405 3.64 -13.65 -8.49
N ALA A 406 2.94 -14.36 -7.59
CA ALA A 406 3.57 -15.18 -6.55
C ALA A 406 4.47 -16.31 -7.10
N ALA A 407 4.21 -16.79 -8.33
CA ALA A 407 5.05 -17.78 -9.01
C ALA A 407 6.33 -17.17 -9.64
N GLY A 408 6.50 -15.84 -9.56
CA GLY A 408 7.65 -15.14 -10.14
C GLY A 408 7.52 -14.86 -11.64
N HIS A 409 6.35 -15.07 -12.24
CA HIS A 409 6.10 -14.74 -13.65
C HIS A 409 5.69 -13.27 -13.78
N LEU A 410 6.33 -12.55 -14.70
CA LEU A 410 5.99 -11.17 -15.04
C LEU A 410 4.52 -11.09 -15.49
N GLN A 411 3.75 -10.22 -14.85
CA GLN A 411 2.35 -9.96 -15.16
C GLN A 411 2.18 -8.66 -15.93
N VAL A 412 2.81 -7.59 -15.45
CA VAL A 412 2.67 -6.26 -16.06
C VAL A 412 3.91 -5.42 -15.83
N VAL A 413 4.22 -4.59 -16.83
CA VAL A 413 5.17 -3.48 -16.69
C VAL A 413 4.35 -2.19 -16.57
N HIS A 414 4.46 -1.51 -15.44
CA HIS A 414 3.67 -0.32 -15.14
C HIS A 414 4.51 0.73 -14.44
N TYR A 415 4.51 1.96 -14.95
CA TYR A 415 5.22 3.09 -14.36
C TYR A 415 4.21 4.04 -13.71
N PRO A 416 4.15 4.11 -12.36
CA PRO A 416 3.25 5.05 -11.70
C PRO A 416 3.47 6.50 -12.15
N TYR A 417 2.41 7.11 -12.67
CA TYR A 417 2.50 8.39 -13.39
C TYR A 417 3.27 9.47 -12.63
N PHE A 418 2.86 9.81 -11.40
CA PHE A 418 3.52 10.87 -10.62
C PHE A 418 4.90 10.48 -10.09
N GLN A 419 5.24 9.19 -10.05
CA GLN A 419 6.59 8.75 -9.67
C GLN A 419 7.61 9.05 -10.78
N TYR A 420 7.18 8.98 -12.04
CA TYR A 420 8.05 9.19 -13.21
C TYR A 420 7.74 10.48 -14.00
N GLN A 421 6.74 11.26 -13.58
CA GLN A 421 6.47 12.59 -14.14
C GLN A 421 7.63 13.54 -13.81
N SER A 422 8.18 14.18 -14.84
CA SER A 422 9.20 15.22 -14.63
C SER A 422 8.63 16.41 -13.85
N VAL A 423 9.40 16.90 -12.89
CA VAL A 423 9.10 18.11 -12.11
C VAL A 423 9.19 19.39 -12.93
N ARG A 424 9.63 19.31 -14.20
CA ARG A 424 9.57 20.42 -15.15
C ARG A 424 8.15 20.69 -15.68
N THR A 425 7.21 19.79 -15.40
CA THR A 425 5.78 20.04 -15.64
C THR A 425 5.23 21.09 -14.69
N LYS A 426 4.16 21.78 -15.09
CA LYS A 426 3.40 22.67 -14.19
C LYS A 426 2.10 22.01 -13.76
N THR A 427 1.80 22.11 -12.46
CA THR A 427 0.49 21.71 -11.93
C THR A 427 -0.60 22.63 -12.47
N SER A 428 -1.79 22.08 -12.69
CA SER A 428 -2.99 22.82 -13.09
C SER A 428 -3.77 23.39 -11.90
N TYR A 429 -3.36 23.03 -10.67
CA TYR A 429 -4.04 23.46 -9.46
C TYR A 429 -3.68 24.89 -9.07
N THR A 430 -4.68 25.61 -8.59
CA THR A 430 -4.48 26.96 -8.04
C THR A 430 -3.96 26.89 -6.59
N ALA A 431 -3.38 27.99 -6.12
CA ALA A 431 -2.96 28.15 -4.73
C ALA A 431 -4.07 27.77 -3.72
N ALA A 432 -5.30 28.24 -3.97
CA ALA A 432 -6.46 27.98 -3.12
C ALA A 432 -6.86 26.50 -3.09
N GLU A 433 -6.72 25.79 -4.21
CA GLU A 433 -6.98 24.35 -4.28
C GLU A 433 -5.94 23.55 -3.51
N LEU A 434 -4.66 23.93 -3.61
CA LEU A 434 -3.58 23.33 -2.82
C LEU A 434 -3.79 23.56 -1.32
N ASP A 435 -4.13 24.79 -0.91
CA ASP A 435 -4.42 25.13 0.48
C ASP A 435 -5.65 24.37 1.00
N ARG A 436 -6.70 24.24 0.18
CA ARG A 436 -7.88 23.43 0.51
C ARG A 436 -7.50 21.98 0.79
N PHE A 437 -6.73 21.36 -0.11
CA PHE A 437 -6.28 19.98 0.08
C PHE A 437 -5.45 19.81 1.36
N VAL A 438 -4.51 20.73 1.63
CA VAL A 438 -3.71 20.72 2.86
C VAL A 438 -4.64 20.78 4.08
N MET A 439 -5.56 21.74 4.12
CA MET A 439 -6.48 21.88 5.25
C MET A 439 -7.37 20.65 5.45
N ASP A 440 -7.88 20.04 4.38
CA ASP A 440 -8.72 18.85 4.49
C ASP A 440 -7.91 17.64 4.98
N ARG A 441 -6.65 17.49 4.55
CA ARG A 441 -5.74 16.48 5.11
C ARG A 441 -5.42 16.75 6.58
N LEU A 442 -5.14 17.99 6.96
CA LEU A 442 -4.85 18.35 8.35
C LEU A 442 -6.06 18.08 9.25
N LYS A 443 -7.29 18.37 8.81
CA LYS A 443 -8.52 18.01 9.55
C LYS A 443 -8.59 16.50 9.77
N SER A 444 -8.31 15.68 8.75
CA SER A 444 -8.34 14.22 8.87
C SER A 444 -7.25 13.65 9.79
N LEU A 445 -6.13 14.37 9.94
CA LEU A 445 -4.99 13.96 10.76
C LEU A 445 -5.05 14.56 12.18
N ASN A 446 -5.86 15.59 12.39
CA ASN A 446 -5.85 16.37 13.62
C ASN A 446 -6.15 15.50 14.84
N SER A 447 -5.31 15.63 15.86
CA SER A 447 -5.46 14.87 17.11
C SER A 447 -5.31 15.79 18.33
N SER A 448 -5.67 15.28 19.51
CA SER A 448 -5.42 15.94 20.80
C SER A 448 -4.02 15.66 21.36
N SER A 449 -3.32 14.65 20.82
CA SER A 449 -2.01 14.19 21.28
C SER A 449 -1.14 13.67 20.13
N GLY A 450 0.16 13.47 20.36
CA GLY A 450 1.09 12.96 19.35
C GLY A 450 1.50 13.98 18.27
N THR A 451 2.09 13.48 17.18
CA THR A 451 2.67 14.30 16.09
C THR A 451 1.69 15.31 15.50
N TYR A 452 0.44 14.89 15.30
CA TYR A 452 -0.60 15.71 14.68
C TYR A 452 -1.46 16.49 15.68
N ARG A 453 -0.97 16.67 16.91
CA ARG A 453 -1.67 17.45 17.93
C ARG A 453 -1.94 18.86 17.41
N ASP A 454 -3.21 19.23 17.31
CA ASP A 454 -3.66 20.56 16.87
C ASP A 454 -3.07 20.95 15.49
N ALA A 455 -2.98 19.97 14.58
CA ALA A 455 -2.41 20.12 13.25
C ALA A 455 -3.10 21.20 12.41
N VAL A 456 -4.41 21.39 12.58
CA VAL A 456 -5.20 22.41 11.85
C VAL A 456 -4.79 23.84 12.18
N ASN A 457 -4.13 24.08 13.32
CA ASN A 457 -3.64 25.41 13.71
C ASN A 457 -2.11 25.51 13.69
N ARG A 458 -1.40 24.38 13.82
CA ARG A 458 0.05 24.36 14.01
C ARG A 458 0.86 24.01 12.77
N SER A 459 0.25 23.39 11.76
CA SER A 459 1.01 22.95 10.59
C SER A 459 1.70 24.12 9.89
N LYS A 460 2.98 23.94 9.58
CA LYS A 460 3.77 24.91 8.81
C LYS A 460 3.40 24.98 7.32
N LEU A 461 2.50 24.10 6.85
CA LEU A 461 1.99 24.09 5.47
C LEU A 461 0.73 24.94 5.27
N ILE A 462 0.09 25.42 6.35
CA ILE A 462 -1.13 26.23 6.25
C ILE A 462 -0.86 27.51 5.45
N GLY A 463 -1.66 27.73 4.40
CA GLY A 463 -1.59 28.92 3.55
C GLY A 463 -0.35 29.00 2.67
N LYS A 464 0.36 27.89 2.43
CA LYS A 464 1.59 27.87 1.62
C LYS A 464 1.33 27.60 0.14
N GLY A 465 0.10 27.30 -0.27
CA GLY A 465 -0.28 27.05 -1.66
C GLY A 465 0.16 28.18 -2.60
N LYS A 466 -0.04 29.45 -2.20
CA LYS A 466 0.44 30.61 -2.96
C LYS A 466 1.95 30.58 -3.20
N TYR A 467 2.72 30.30 -2.17
CA TYR A 467 4.18 30.29 -2.27
C TYR A 467 4.69 29.12 -3.12
N PHE A 468 4.07 27.94 -3.05
CA PHE A 468 4.41 26.83 -3.94
C PHE A 468 4.20 27.19 -5.42
N ILE A 469 3.09 27.84 -5.75
CA ILE A 469 2.82 28.32 -7.11
C ILE A 469 3.84 29.39 -7.53
N GLU A 470 4.15 30.36 -6.67
CA GLU A 470 5.19 31.36 -6.94
C GLU A 470 6.55 30.70 -7.24
N MET A 471 6.94 29.67 -6.48
CA MET A 471 8.19 28.95 -6.71
C MET A 471 8.16 28.11 -7.99
N GLN A 472 7.00 27.56 -8.37
CA GLN A 472 6.86 26.89 -9.67
C GLN A 472 7.10 27.87 -10.82
N GLU A 473 6.50 29.05 -10.76
CA GLU A 473 6.70 30.04 -11.83
C GLU A 473 8.13 30.59 -11.85
N LYS A 474 8.74 30.78 -10.67
CA LYS A 474 10.10 31.33 -10.54
C LYS A 474 11.19 30.33 -10.95
N TYR A 475 11.07 29.08 -10.53
CA TYR A 475 12.14 28.08 -10.64
C TYR A 475 11.82 26.94 -11.62
N ASN A 476 10.62 26.92 -12.22
CA ASN A 476 10.16 25.86 -13.11
C ASN A 476 10.28 24.47 -12.46
N VAL A 477 9.75 24.36 -11.24
CA VAL A 477 9.63 23.13 -10.46
C VAL A 477 8.16 22.96 -10.08
N ASN A 478 7.57 21.82 -10.40
CA ASN A 478 6.15 21.52 -10.20
C ASN A 478 5.72 21.79 -8.74
N ALA A 479 4.71 22.65 -8.54
CA ALA A 479 4.24 23.04 -7.21
C ALA A 479 3.60 21.88 -6.44
N LEU A 480 2.87 21.00 -7.14
CA LEU A 480 2.27 19.81 -6.53
C LEU A 480 3.34 18.82 -6.06
N PHE A 481 4.42 18.65 -6.81
CA PHE A 481 5.58 17.87 -6.38
C PHE A 481 6.25 18.48 -5.13
N MET A 482 6.51 19.79 -5.14
CA MET A 482 7.11 20.46 -3.96
C MET A 482 6.24 20.32 -2.72
N LEU A 483 4.92 20.46 -2.86
CA LEU A 483 3.98 20.24 -1.76
C LEU A 483 3.98 18.76 -1.30
N ALA A 484 3.99 17.81 -2.23
CA ALA A 484 4.04 16.38 -1.93
C ALA A 484 5.30 15.99 -1.16
N ALA A 485 6.47 16.47 -1.59
CA ALA A 485 7.72 16.30 -0.88
C ALA A 485 7.65 16.95 0.50
N ALA A 486 7.18 18.20 0.62
CA ALA A 486 7.05 18.87 1.91
C ALA A 486 6.15 18.11 2.87
N MET A 487 4.99 17.60 2.41
CA MET A 487 4.09 16.79 3.24
C MET A 487 4.76 15.51 3.72
N HIS A 488 5.51 14.84 2.84
CA HIS A 488 6.21 13.60 3.15
C HIS A 488 7.31 13.82 4.21
N GLU A 489 8.19 14.78 3.97
CA GLU A 489 9.39 15.04 4.80
C GLU A 489 9.07 15.67 6.15
N SER A 490 7.96 16.42 6.24
CA SER A 490 7.62 17.18 7.45
C SER A 490 6.43 16.65 8.22
N ALA A 491 5.92 15.45 7.88
CA ALA A 491 4.65 14.96 8.43
C ALA A 491 3.55 16.03 8.30
N TYR A 492 3.31 16.50 7.08
CA TYR A 492 2.36 17.59 6.78
C TYR A 492 2.65 18.89 7.57
N GLY A 493 3.92 19.23 7.77
CA GLY A 493 4.36 20.45 8.47
C GLY A 493 4.38 20.32 9.99
N MET A 494 4.23 19.12 10.54
CA MET A 494 4.10 18.85 11.99
C MET A 494 5.36 18.25 12.64
N SER A 495 6.35 17.83 11.86
CA SER A 495 7.59 17.27 12.39
C SER A 495 8.33 18.28 13.28
N ALA A 496 9.12 17.78 14.24
CA ALA A 496 9.91 18.64 15.13
C ALA A 496 10.80 19.62 14.36
N ASN A 497 11.40 19.18 13.24
CA ASN A 497 12.21 20.04 12.38
C ASN A 497 11.37 21.12 11.67
N ALA A 498 10.16 20.79 11.19
CA ALA A 498 9.29 21.81 10.64
C ALA A 498 8.86 22.84 11.70
N GLN A 499 8.45 22.37 12.87
CA GLN A 499 7.96 23.22 13.95
C GLN A 499 9.05 24.15 14.50
N ASN A 500 10.23 23.61 14.79
CA ASN A 500 11.30 24.32 15.50
C ASN A 500 12.29 25.01 14.56
N LYS A 501 12.48 24.48 13.35
CA LYS A 501 13.50 24.95 12.40
C LYS A 501 12.91 25.54 11.13
N ASN A 502 11.59 25.51 10.97
CA ASN A 502 10.90 25.86 9.72
C ASN A 502 11.45 25.11 8.50
N ASN A 503 11.94 23.88 8.71
CA ASN A 503 12.54 23.06 7.67
C ASN A 503 11.54 21.99 7.22
N LEU A 504 10.86 22.26 6.10
CA LEU A 504 9.79 21.40 5.58
C LEU A 504 10.28 20.16 4.81
N PHE A 505 11.57 20.09 4.48
CA PHE A 505 12.12 19.10 3.55
C PHE A 505 13.23 18.24 4.15
N GLY A 506 13.45 18.32 5.46
CA GLY A 506 14.54 17.58 6.11
C GLY A 506 15.94 18.01 5.64
N ILE A 507 16.10 19.22 5.12
CA ILE A 507 17.35 19.69 4.53
C ILE A 507 18.50 19.64 5.55
N ARG A 508 19.53 18.82 5.25
CA ARG A 508 20.71 18.53 6.08
C ARG A 508 20.37 17.92 7.45
N VAL A 509 19.22 17.25 7.57
CA VAL A 509 18.89 16.45 8.75
C VAL A 509 19.46 15.04 8.51
N PHE A 510 20.41 14.62 9.32
CA PHE A 510 20.99 13.27 9.26
C PHE A 510 20.56 12.48 10.49
N ASP A 511 20.27 11.18 10.35
CA ASP A 511 19.75 10.33 11.44
C ASP A 511 20.67 10.33 12.68
N GLY A 512 21.99 10.44 12.49
CA GLY A 512 22.98 10.53 13.56
C GLY A 512 23.16 11.94 14.16
N SER A 513 22.73 12.99 13.46
CA SER A 513 22.86 14.39 13.87
C SER A 513 21.62 15.25 13.57
N PRO A 514 20.41 14.94 14.09
CA PRO A 514 19.20 15.67 13.73
C PRO A 514 19.24 17.18 14.09
N HIS A 515 20.05 17.52 15.10
CA HIS A 515 20.29 18.89 15.55
C HIS A 515 20.99 19.76 14.49
N GLU A 516 21.73 19.17 13.54
CA GLU A 516 22.43 19.87 12.47
C GLU A 516 21.52 20.29 11.29
N GLY A 517 20.27 19.81 11.27
CA GLY A 517 19.28 20.21 10.28
C GLY A 517 19.19 21.72 10.14
N THR A 518 19.14 22.22 8.90
CA THR A 518 19.18 23.66 8.62
C THR A 518 18.01 24.38 9.27
N VAL A 519 18.29 25.52 9.90
CA VAL A 519 17.28 26.41 10.50
C VAL A 519 16.95 27.54 9.54
N TYR A 520 15.67 27.72 9.27
CA TYR A 520 15.15 28.77 8.41
C TYR A 520 14.35 29.77 9.24
N THR A 521 14.40 31.04 8.83
CA THR A 521 13.64 32.12 9.47
C THR A 521 12.13 31.92 9.35
N LYS A 522 11.67 31.37 8.21
CA LYS A 522 10.27 31.02 7.94
C LYS A 522 10.18 29.81 7.00
N PRO A 523 9.06 29.06 6.99
CA PRO A 523 8.93 27.84 6.18
C PRO A 523 9.15 28.06 4.68
N GLU A 524 8.75 29.23 4.17
CA GLU A 524 8.93 29.65 2.79
C GLU A 524 10.40 29.63 2.36
N ASN A 525 11.32 29.99 3.25
CA ASN A 525 12.75 29.96 2.93
C ASN A 525 13.25 28.51 2.71
N SER A 526 12.63 27.52 3.35
CA SER A 526 12.95 26.11 3.08
C SER A 526 12.39 25.64 1.74
N ILE A 527 11.23 26.17 1.31
CA ILE A 527 10.64 25.88 -0.01
C ILE A 527 11.50 26.49 -1.13
N ASP A 528 11.96 27.74 -0.98
CA ASP A 528 12.90 28.36 -1.93
C ASP A 528 14.20 27.57 -2.03
N ALA A 529 14.78 27.19 -0.89
CA ALA A 529 16.01 26.40 -0.84
C ALA A 529 15.84 25.04 -1.53
N PHE A 530 14.73 24.34 -1.28
CA PHE A 530 14.42 23.07 -1.91
C PHE A 530 14.34 23.20 -3.44
N ALA A 531 13.60 24.19 -3.94
CA ALA A 531 13.48 24.42 -5.39
C ALA A 531 14.81 24.82 -6.04
N ARG A 532 15.52 25.78 -5.44
CA ARG A 532 16.72 26.40 -6.03
C ARG A 532 17.98 25.56 -5.87
N GLU A 533 18.29 25.16 -4.64
CA GLU A 533 19.57 24.50 -4.30
C GLU A 533 19.49 22.98 -4.47
N TYR A 534 18.35 22.35 -4.19
CA TYR A 534 18.23 20.90 -4.32
C TYR A 534 17.76 20.55 -5.72
N MET A 535 16.54 20.90 -6.10
CA MET A 535 16.00 20.51 -7.40
C MET A 535 16.81 21.08 -8.56
N ASN A 536 16.92 22.41 -8.67
CA ASN A 536 17.56 23.02 -9.85
C ASN A 536 19.08 22.89 -9.90
N ARG A 537 19.79 23.12 -8.79
CA ARG A 537 21.25 23.11 -8.81
C ARG A 537 21.83 21.70 -8.86
N ASN A 538 21.23 20.75 -8.13
CA ASN A 538 21.90 19.49 -7.82
C ASN A 538 21.25 18.25 -8.43
N TYR A 539 19.92 18.22 -8.58
CA TYR A 539 19.19 16.98 -8.88
C TYR A 539 18.53 16.93 -10.27
N ALA A 540 17.78 17.96 -10.66
CA ALA A 540 17.03 17.98 -11.92
C ALA A 540 17.92 18.39 -13.10
N ASN A 541 18.82 19.36 -12.92
CA ASN A 541 19.71 19.78 -13.99
C ASN A 541 20.66 18.64 -14.39
N PRO A 542 20.77 18.29 -15.69
CA PRO A 542 21.66 17.23 -16.18
C PRO A 542 23.15 17.40 -15.81
N THR A 543 23.60 18.61 -15.50
CA THR A 543 24.99 18.88 -15.06
C THR A 543 25.13 18.92 -13.53
N GLY A 544 24.05 18.69 -12.78
CA GLY A 544 24.04 18.67 -11.33
C GLY A 544 24.80 17.47 -10.75
N ALA A 545 25.33 17.63 -9.54
CA ALA A 545 26.14 16.60 -8.87
C ALA A 545 25.39 15.27 -8.60
N TYR A 546 24.06 15.30 -8.54
CA TYR A 546 23.20 14.14 -8.25
C TYR A 546 22.19 13.88 -9.38
N ALA A 547 22.50 14.32 -10.60
CA ALA A 547 21.58 14.29 -11.73
C ALA A 547 21.29 12.87 -12.25
N ASN A 548 20.13 12.32 -11.88
CA ASN A 548 19.66 11.00 -12.33
C ASN A 548 18.29 11.05 -13.03
N GLY A 549 17.81 12.26 -13.33
CA GLY A 549 16.54 12.56 -13.99
C GLY A 549 15.65 13.44 -13.14
N ALA A 550 14.91 14.34 -13.79
CA ALA A 550 14.10 15.34 -13.10
C ALA A 550 12.76 14.80 -12.57
N ALA A 551 12.71 13.63 -11.94
CA ALA A 551 11.48 13.02 -11.41
C ALA A 551 11.73 12.34 -10.05
N PRO A 552 10.69 12.06 -9.23
CA PRO A 552 10.87 11.35 -7.96
C PRO A 552 11.62 10.01 -8.10
N GLY A 553 11.16 9.18 -9.03
CA GLY A 553 11.84 7.97 -9.48
C GLY A 553 11.98 6.84 -8.46
N ASN A 554 13.05 6.06 -8.57
CA ASN A 554 13.40 4.91 -7.72
C ASN A 554 14.93 4.89 -7.45
N LYS A 555 15.47 3.77 -6.96
CA LYS A 555 16.92 3.62 -6.69
C LYS A 555 17.79 3.43 -7.94
N THR A 556 17.19 3.57 -9.12
CA THR A 556 17.88 3.52 -10.40
C THR A 556 17.79 4.87 -11.11
N THR A 557 16.59 5.44 -11.21
CA THR A 557 16.31 6.70 -11.93
C THR A 557 15.66 7.75 -11.05
N GLY A 558 15.85 9.03 -11.37
CA GLY A 558 15.25 10.15 -10.66
C GLY A 558 15.97 10.51 -9.35
N PHE A 559 15.33 11.36 -8.55
CA PHE A 559 15.94 11.92 -7.35
C PHE A 559 16.26 10.87 -6.28
N ASN A 560 15.44 9.82 -6.17
CA ASN A 560 15.59 8.81 -5.11
C ASN A 560 16.91 8.01 -5.17
N VAL A 561 17.64 8.06 -6.29
CA VAL A 561 18.98 7.47 -6.40
C VAL A 561 19.91 8.01 -5.32
N SER A 562 19.84 9.32 -5.06
CA SER A 562 20.78 10.03 -4.18
C SER A 562 20.12 10.89 -3.10
N TYR A 563 18.79 11.06 -3.13
CA TYR A 563 18.09 11.98 -2.24
C TYR A 563 17.79 11.40 -0.85
N ALA A 564 17.22 10.19 -0.79
CA ALA A 564 16.76 9.57 0.44
C ALA A 564 17.34 8.16 0.60
N SER A 565 17.55 7.68 1.83
CA SER A 565 17.90 6.27 2.08
C SER A 565 16.69 5.33 1.90
N ASP A 566 15.47 5.82 2.05
CA ASP A 566 14.25 5.05 1.79
C ASP A 566 14.14 4.68 0.29
N PRO A 567 14.23 3.39 -0.08
CA PRO A 567 14.16 2.96 -1.48
C PRO A 567 12.83 3.28 -2.16
N THR A 568 11.80 3.64 -1.38
CA THR A 568 10.44 3.91 -1.86
C THR A 568 10.02 5.37 -1.79
N TRP A 569 10.91 6.27 -1.34
CA TRP A 569 10.64 7.72 -1.25
C TRP A 569 9.96 8.26 -2.51
N GLY A 570 10.47 7.93 -3.70
CA GLY A 570 9.90 8.43 -4.96
C GLY A 570 8.45 7.97 -5.18
N SER A 571 8.12 6.72 -4.84
CA SER A 571 6.75 6.20 -4.89
C SER A 571 5.84 6.81 -3.81
N LYS A 572 6.37 7.15 -2.63
CA LYS A 572 5.63 7.82 -1.56
C LYS A 572 5.28 9.26 -1.95
N VAL A 573 6.24 10.01 -2.48
CA VAL A 573 6.03 11.35 -3.03
C VAL A 573 5.04 11.32 -4.19
N GLY A 574 5.21 10.40 -5.15
CA GLY A 574 4.24 10.18 -6.23
C GLY A 574 2.84 9.86 -5.70
N GLY A 575 2.74 9.04 -4.65
CA GLY A 575 1.49 8.74 -3.95
C GLY A 575 0.85 9.96 -3.27
N HIS A 576 1.64 10.87 -2.71
CA HIS A 576 1.14 12.14 -2.17
C HIS A 576 0.58 13.03 -3.29
N MET A 577 1.27 13.13 -4.43
CA MET A 577 0.77 13.85 -5.61
C MET A 577 -0.54 13.23 -6.11
N PHE A 578 -0.60 11.90 -6.21
CA PHE A 578 -1.82 11.17 -6.61
C PHE A 578 -2.99 11.44 -5.68
N ARG A 579 -2.81 11.38 -4.35
CA ARG A 579 -3.90 11.65 -3.40
C ARG A 579 -4.41 13.08 -3.48
N ALA A 580 -3.52 14.04 -3.70
CA ALA A 580 -3.88 15.44 -3.90
C ALA A 580 -4.63 15.65 -5.22
N ASP A 581 -4.12 15.09 -6.30
CA ASP A 581 -4.75 15.14 -7.62
C ASP A 581 -6.15 14.51 -7.58
N LEU A 582 -6.27 13.30 -7.01
CA LEU A 582 -7.55 12.61 -6.82
C LEU A 582 -8.56 13.46 -6.02
N ALA A 583 -8.15 14.03 -4.89
CA ALA A 583 -9.01 14.86 -4.05
C ALA A 583 -9.43 16.18 -4.70
N LEU A 584 -8.65 16.69 -5.65
CA LEU A 584 -8.88 17.98 -6.30
C LEU A 584 -9.47 17.84 -7.73
N GLY A 585 -9.88 16.64 -8.13
CA GLY A 585 -10.59 16.42 -9.40
C GLY A 585 -9.71 16.05 -10.59
N GLN A 586 -8.53 15.47 -10.34
CA GLN A 586 -7.68 14.78 -11.30
C GLN A 586 -7.26 15.62 -12.53
N LYS A 587 -6.72 16.82 -12.30
CA LYS A 587 -6.35 17.75 -13.37
C LYS A 587 -4.97 17.48 -13.96
N ASP A 588 -4.09 16.78 -13.23
CA ASP A 588 -2.69 16.60 -13.60
C ASP A 588 -2.34 15.17 -13.98
N ILE A 589 -3.02 14.15 -13.43
CA ILE A 589 -2.78 12.76 -13.82
C ILE A 589 -3.12 12.56 -15.29
N GLY A 590 -2.21 11.94 -16.05
CA GLY A 590 -2.38 11.72 -17.49
C GLY A 590 -2.33 12.98 -18.37
N LYS A 591 -2.15 14.18 -17.80
CA LYS A 591 -2.05 15.45 -18.56
C LYS A 591 -0.91 15.46 -19.58
N TYR A 592 0.20 14.78 -19.27
CA TYR A 592 1.39 14.75 -20.12
C TYR A 592 1.71 13.32 -20.57
N LYS A 593 2.25 13.20 -21.78
CA LYS A 593 2.82 11.94 -22.28
C LYS A 593 4.21 11.76 -21.66
N LEU A 594 4.45 10.62 -21.03
CA LEU A 594 5.70 10.29 -20.37
C LEU A 594 6.49 9.28 -21.22
N GLY A 595 7.80 9.43 -21.18
CA GLY A 595 8.73 8.45 -21.73
C GLY A 595 9.90 8.22 -20.79
N ILE A 596 10.67 7.19 -21.07
CA ILE A 596 11.94 6.91 -20.41
C ILE A 596 12.99 6.68 -21.50
N THR A 597 14.17 7.30 -21.36
CA THR A 597 15.25 7.02 -22.32
C THR A 597 15.72 5.57 -22.22
N ASN A 598 16.08 4.95 -23.34
CA ASN A 598 16.37 3.50 -23.39
C ASN A 598 17.85 3.18 -23.70
N THR A 599 18.73 4.19 -23.68
CA THR A 599 20.15 4.05 -23.96
C THR A 599 21.00 4.75 -22.89
N ALA A 600 22.27 4.33 -22.78
CA ALA A 600 23.23 4.89 -21.85
C ALA A 600 23.52 6.38 -22.13
N ASN A 601 23.49 6.79 -23.40
CA ASN A 601 23.71 8.18 -23.80
C ASN A 601 22.57 8.67 -24.69
N THR A 602 21.77 9.60 -24.20
CA THR A 602 20.67 10.19 -24.98
C THR A 602 20.91 11.68 -25.18
N ASN A 603 21.15 12.07 -26.43
CA ASN A 603 21.35 13.47 -26.79
C ASN A 603 20.01 14.20 -26.86
N VAL A 604 19.93 15.34 -26.17
CA VAL A 604 18.83 16.30 -26.27
C VAL A 604 19.32 17.48 -27.10
N ARG A 605 18.59 17.80 -28.17
CA ARG A 605 18.97 18.83 -29.16
C ARG A 605 18.00 20.01 -29.17
N ASN A 606 18.43 21.16 -29.69
CA ASN A 606 17.59 22.36 -29.78
C ASN A 606 16.51 22.27 -30.87
N ALA A 607 16.75 21.47 -31.91
CA ALA A 607 15.85 21.14 -33.00
C ALA A 607 16.11 19.69 -33.47
N PRO A 608 15.21 19.07 -34.26
CA PRO A 608 15.52 17.82 -34.95
C PRO A 608 16.81 17.97 -35.75
N GLN A 609 17.78 17.08 -35.49
CA GLN A 609 19.14 17.14 -36.07
C GLN A 609 19.93 18.44 -35.77
N GLY A 610 19.47 19.30 -34.86
CA GLY A 610 20.12 20.55 -34.50
C GLY A 610 21.29 20.38 -33.52
N ASP A 611 21.72 21.49 -32.93
CA ASP A 611 22.82 21.52 -31.96
C ASP A 611 22.46 20.79 -30.67
N LEU A 612 23.48 20.20 -30.05
CA LEU A 612 23.36 19.54 -28.75
C LEU A 612 23.07 20.57 -27.66
N LEU A 613 22.00 20.37 -26.89
CA LEU A 613 21.76 21.09 -25.64
C LEU A 613 22.53 20.42 -24.50
N TYR A 614 22.31 19.11 -24.32
CA TYR A 614 23.01 18.28 -23.36
C TYR A 614 22.84 16.80 -23.69
N THR A 615 23.59 15.95 -23.00
CA THR A 615 23.46 14.49 -23.10
C THR A 615 23.06 13.95 -21.73
N PHE A 616 21.97 13.19 -21.67
CA PHE A 616 21.72 12.30 -20.54
C PHE A 616 22.76 11.18 -20.57
N LYS A 617 23.53 11.04 -19.50
CA LYS A 617 24.59 10.03 -19.37
C LYS A 617 24.24 9.09 -18.24
N ARG A 618 24.18 7.79 -18.53
CA ARG A 618 23.81 6.78 -17.58
C ARG A 618 24.72 5.56 -17.68
N ASP A 619 25.42 5.29 -16.58
CA ASP A 619 26.29 4.12 -16.49
C ASP A 619 25.49 2.81 -16.24
N ASN A 620 24.27 2.90 -15.70
CA ASN A 620 23.44 1.74 -15.37
C ASN A 620 21.94 2.02 -15.63
N LEU A 621 21.34 1.28 -16.57
CA LEU A 621 19.90 1.37 -16.91
C LEU A 621 19.01 0.43 -16.07
N GLY A 622 19.60 -0.23 -15.08
CA GLY A 622 18.96 -1.28 -14.28
C GLY A 622 18.90 -2.64 -15.00
N VAL A 623 18.49 -3.68 -14.27
CA VAL A 623 18.53 -5.08 -14.74
C VAL A 623 17.72 -5.31 -16.02
N SER A 624 16.59 -4.64 -16.14
CA SER A 624 15.69 -4.72 -17.29
C SER A 624 16.08 -3.77 -18.42
N SER A 625 17.14 -2.97 -18.26
CA SER A 625 17.47 -1.83 -19.14
C SER A 625 16.30 -0.85 -19.33
N ALA A 626 15.33 -0.86 -18.41
CA ALA A 626 14.06 -0.19 -18.56
C ALA A 626 14.01 1.18 -17.85
N PHE A 627 15.10 1.59 -17.21
CA PHE A 627 15.17 2.86 -16.48
C PHE A 627 16.32 3.71 -17.01
N GLY A 628 16.08 4.49 -18.05
CA GLY A 628 16.86 5.71 -18.31
C GLY A 628 16.24 6.93 -17.65
N TYR A 629 16.43 8.09 -18.25
CA TYR A 629 15.95 9.37 -17.73
C TYR A 629 14.46 9.54 -18.07
N PRO A 630 13.59 9.86 -17.10
CA PRO A 630 12.19 10.14 -17.38
C PRO A 630 12.07 11.44 -18.15
N VAL A 631 11.27 11.45 -19.21
CA VAL A 631 11.04 12.61 -20.08
C VAL A 631 9.55 12.86 -20.25
N VAL A 632 9.20 14.12 -20.51
CA VAL A 632 7.83 14.53 -20.84
C VAL A 632 7.79 14.88 -22.32
N ILE A 633 7.02 14.13 -23.09
CA ILE A 633 6.81 14.35 -24.52
C ILE A 633 5.66 15.33 -24.70
N VAL A 634 5.92 16.44 -25.38
CA VAL A 634 4.95 17.51 -25.64
C VAL A 634 4.58 17.63 -27.13
N GLY A 635 5.23 16.85 -27.99
CA GLY A 635 4.94 16.82 -29.42
C GLY A 635 5.88 15.86 -30.15
N GLU A 636 5.61 15.68 -31.44
CA GLU A 636 6.44 14.89 -32.34
C GLU A 636 6.57 15.58 -33.69
N GLN A 637 7.71 15.40 -34.35
CA GLN A 637 7.98 15.91 -35.68
C GLN A 637 8.74 14.86 -36.49
N LYS A 638 8.38 14.72 -37.77
CA LYS A 638 9.15 13.95 -38.74
C LYS A 638 10.15 14.86 -39.45
N SER A 639 11.43 14.50 -39.46
CA SER A 639 12.48 15.22 -40.18
C SER A 639 12.50 14.84 -41.67
N SER A 640 13.28 15.59 -42.46
CA SER A 640 13.39 15.43 -43.92
C SER A 640 13.96 14.07 -44.37
N ASP A 641 14.73 13.41 -43.50
CA ASP A 641 15.25 12.05 -43.68
C ASP A 641 14.24 10.94 -43.29
N GLY A 642 13.05 11.34 -42.81
CA GLY A 642 12.00 10.42 -42.38
C GLY A 642 12.08 9.96 -40.94
N ALA A 643 13.10 10.37 -40.16
CA ALA A 643 13.19 10.06 -38.74
C ALA A 643 12.12 10.79 -37.92
N VAL A 644 11.64 10.16 -36.85
CA VAL A 644 10.68 10.77 -35.92
C VAL A 644 11.42 11.28 -34.70
N TRP A 645 11.16 12.53 -34.33
CA TRP A 645 11.74 13.21 -33.18
C TRP A 645 10.64 13.60 -32.19
N TYR A 646 10.86 13.32 -30.91
CA TYR A 646 9.99 13.79 -29.85
C TYR A 646 10.46 15.13 -29.34
N LYS A 647 9.54 16.10 -29.32
CA LYS A 647 9.72 17.34 -28.59
C LYS A 647 9.46 17.05 -27.11
N VAL A 648 10.43 17.35 -26.26
CA VAL A 648 10.38 17.07 -24.82
C VAL A 648 10.56 18.34 -24.00
N LEU A 649 10.09 18.33 -22.76
CA LEU A 649 10.54 19.32 -21.77
C LEU A 649 12.02 19.11 -21.46
N THR A 650 12.78 20.19 -21.41
CA THR A 650 14.20 20.16 -21.03
C THR A 650 14.36 20.11 -19.52
N ASP A 651 15.39 19.38 -19.08
CA ASP A 651 15.77 19.28 -17.68
C ASP A 651 16.72 20.42 -17.26
N LEU A 652 17.16 21.28 -18.19
CA LEU A 652 17.94 22.47 -17.91
C LEU A 652 17.19 23.43 -16.98
N ASN A 653 17.94 24.20 -16.20
CA ASN A 653 17.34 25.27 -15.42
C ASN A 653 16.88 26.42 -16.32
N PRO A 654 15.85 27.18 -15.92
CA PRO A 654 15.32 28.27 -16.74
C PRO A 654 16.35 29.28 -17.23
N GLN A 655 17.38 29.59 -16.42
CA GLN A 655 18.43 30.53 -16.78
C GLN A 655 19.48 29.97 -17.74
N ASP A 656 19.62 28.64 -17.79
CA ASP A 656 20.60 27.94 -18.64
C ASP A 656 19.97 27.54 -19.99
N ASP A 657 18.64 27.55 -20.05
CA ASP A 657 17.86 27.10 -21.18
C ASP A 657 17.59 28.22 -22.20
N LYS A 658 18.22 28.10 -23.36
CA LYS A 658 18.08 29.02 -24.49
C LYS A 658 17.00 28.58 -25.49
N ASN A 659 16.28 27.49 -25.21
CA ASN A 659 15.34 26.84 -26.12
C ASN A 659 13.90 26.80 -25.57
N ASN A 660 13.53 27.80 -24.77
CA ASN A 660 12.17 28.04 -24.28
C ASN A 660 11.51 26.87 -23.54
N GLY A 661 12.27 26.08 -22.77
CA GLY A 661 11.75 24.95 -22.00
C GLY A 661 11.74 23.64 -22.75
N PHE A 662 12.25 23.59 -24.00
CA PHE A 662 12.09 22.42 -24.87
C PHE A 662 13.40 21.88 -25.41
N GLY A 663 13.39 20.58 -25.72
CA GLY A 663 14.44 19.91 -26.47
C GLY A 663 13.85 18.86 -27.42
N TRP A 664 14.72 18.22 -28.19
CA TRP A 664 14.35 17.19 -29.14
C TRP A 664 15.21 15.95 -28.96
N ILE A 665 14.56 14.79 -28.93
CA ILE A 665 15.20 13.48 -28.83
C ILE A 665 14.71 12.62 -29.99
N HIS A 666 15.60 11.84 -30.60
CA HIS A 666 15.20 10.86 -31.60
C HIS A 666 14.28 9.81 -30.95
N SER A 667 13.14 9.53 -31.57
CA SER A 667 12.08 8.69 -30.95
C SER A 667 12.55 7.29 -30.57
N ASP A 668 13.40 6.65 -31.38
CA ASP A 668 13.99 5.33 -31.06
C ASP A 668 14.80 5.28 -29.75
N LEU A 669 15.15 6.44 -29.18
CA LEU A 669 15.90 6.54 -27.92
C LEU A 669 15.01 6.69 -26.68
N VAL A 670 13.68 6.67 -26.86
CA VAL A 670 12.70 6.90 -25.80
C VAL A 670 11.53 5.92 -25.90
N ASP A 671 11.36 5.12 -24.86
CA ASP A 671 10.19 4.26 -24.71
C ASP A 671 9.06 5.05 -24.05
N ARG A 672 7.84 5.02 -24.62
CA ARG A 672 6.65 5.64 -24.01
C ARG A 672 6.13 4.76 -22.87
N ILE A 673 5.70 5.36 -21.76
CA ILE A 673 5.39 4.61 -20.52
C ILE A 673 4.01 4.87 -19.92
N ASN A 674 3.12 5.60 -20.62
CA ASN A 674 1.73 5.84 -20.17
C ASN A 674 0.73 6.11 -21.30
#